data_AF-A0A4Z2GWJ5-F1
#
_entry.id   AF-A0A4Z2GWJ5-F1
#
_cell.length_a   1.000
_cell.length_b   1.000
_cell.length_c   1.000
_cell.angle_alpha   90.00
_cell.angle_beta   90.00
_cell.angle_gamma   90.00
#
_symmetry.space_group_name_H-M   'P 1'
#
loop_
_entity.id
_entity.type
_entity.pdbx_description
1 polymer ?
#
loop_
_entity_poly.entity_id
_entity_poly.type
_entity_poly.pdbx_seq_one_letter_code
_entity_poly.pdbx_strand_id
1 'polypeptide(L)'
;MTVSKAQEEMISELRQQKFYLESQAGKLEAQNAKLEEHLEKMSQQEQTKRNRLLELESKLREMGLEHEEEKMEIKRQVSELTLSLQERESQISSLQAARLALESQLQQAKTELEETTAEAEEEIHALRNHRDEIQRKFDALRDSCSVITDLEEQLTQLSQENAELNRQNFYLSKQLDEASDEREDQLQLSQEVDRLRREVADREMHLNNQKQNIETLKTTCSMLEEQVVELESLNDELLEKERQWEAWRGALEDEKSQAERRTRDLQRLLDNEKQNRLRADQRSTESRQAVELAVREHQTEMLALQQALKEQRLKAESLSDTLNDLEKKHAMLEMNARSLQQKLETERELKQRLMEEQGKLQQQMDLQKSHIFRLTQGLQDALDQTDMLKTERTDLEYQLENIQVLHQIPLQLEYSHGTAQSWLDVGAVYSHEKVKMEGTISQQTKLIDFLQAKMDQPTKKKKQGIFGRRREDVGTTTTGALAPQAQPAVPLQYGELKLAFEKERSRCADLEEALQKMRIELRSLREEAAHFKAQEHAAPSTPAQARHQILMSAIVKSPEHQPNASSLLNPSSRCKETSTPEEFGRRVKERMHHNIPHRFSVGLNMRAAKCAVCLDTVHFGRQAATCLECHALCHPKCSPCLPATCGLPAEYAAHFSEALCREKAGSPALQAKEASGHVRLEGWMKQPR
;
A
#
# COMPACT_ATOMS: atom_id res chain seq x y z
N MET A 1 -8.28 -90.44 -63.73
CA MET A 1 -7.49 -89.19 -63.80
C MET A 1 -8.37 -87.94 -63.68
N THR A 2 -9.48 -87.80 -64.42
CA THR A 2 -10.37 -86.63 -64.37
C THR A 2 -10.86 -86.24 -62.97
N VAL A 3 -11.30 -87.21 -62.15
CA VAL A 3 -11.78 -86.96 -60.77
C VAL A 3 -10.72 -86.28 -59.88
N SER A 4 -9.43 -86.61 -60.05
CA SER A 4 -8.34 -86.04 -59.24
C SER A 4 -8.20 -84.53 -59.46
N LYS A 5 -8.31 -84.07 -60.72
CA LYS A 5 -8.19 -82.65 -61.05
C LYS A 5 -9.33 -81.82 -60.46
N ALA A 6 -10.57 -82.29 -60.57
CA ALA A 6 -11.72 -81.60 -59.97
C ALA A 6 -11.60 -81.52 -58.44
N GLN A 7 -11.01 -82.53 -57.78
CA GLN A 7 -10.72 -82.49 -56.35
C GLN A 7 -9.58 -81.51 -56.01
N GLU A 8 -8.51 -81.46 -56.82
CA GLU A 8 -7.41 -80.49 -56.67
C GLU A 8 -7.86 -79.04 -56.87
N GLU A 9 -8.71 -78.78 -57.87
CA GLU A 9 -9.30 -77.47 -58.17
C GLU A 9 -10.24 -77.03 -57.03
N MET A 10 -11.15 -77.89 -56.57
CA MET A 10 -12.01 -77.62 -55.41
C MET A 10 -11.20 -77.37 -54.12
N ILE A 11 -10.10 -78.12 -53.90
CA ILE A 11 -9.18 -77.87 -52.78
C ILE A 11 -8.46 -76.52 -52.94
N SER A 12 -8.14 -76.10 -54.17
CA SER A 12 -7.56 -74.78 -54.44
C SER A 12 -8.56 -73.65 -54.15
N GLU A 13 -9.81 -73.76 -54.59
CA GLU A 13 -10.87 -72.80 -54.29
C GLU A 13 -11.14 -72.71 -52.79
N LEU A 14 -11.24 -73.84 -52.08
CA LEU A 14 -11.41 -73.87 -50.63
C LEU A 14 -10.21 -73.25 -49.88
N ARG A 15 -8.98 -73.41 -50.40
CA ARG A 15 -7.79 -72.72 -49.86
C ARG A 15 -7.85 -71.21 -50.10
N GLN A 16 -8.32 -70.78 -51.27
CA GLN A 16 -8.46 -69.35 -51.61
C GLN A 16 -9.58 -68.68 -50.80
N GLN A 17 -10.72 -69.36 -50.63
CA GLN A 17 -11.81 -68.94 -49.73
C GLN A 17 -11.33 -68.88 -48.28
N LYS A 18 -10.59 -69.91 -47.81
CA LYS A 18 -9.98 -69.90 -46.49
C LYS A 18 -9.06 -68.68 -46.30
N PHE A 19 -8.12 -68.45 -47.22
CA PHE A 19 -7.20 -67.31 -47.13
C PHE A 19 -7.91 -65.95 -47.20
N TYR A 20 -8.98 -65.85 -47.99
CA TYR A 20 -9.84 -64.66 -48.02
C TYR A 20 -10.54 -64.42 -46.67
N LEU A 21 -11.10 -65.47 -46.06
CA LEU A 21 -11.74 -65.41 -44.75
C LEU A 21 -10.74 -65.13 -43.62
N GLU A 22 -9.54 -65.71 -43.65
CA GLU A 22 -8.44 -65.39 -42.72
C GLU A 22 -7.99 -63.93 -42.87
N SER A 23 -7.89 -63.41 -44.10
CA SER A 23 -7.61 -61.99 -44.36
C SER A 23 -8.73 -61.07 -43.90
N GLN A 24 -9.99 -61.52 -43.97
CA GLN A 24 -11.15 -60.75 -43.51
C GLN A 24 -11.26 -60.78 -41.97
N ALA A 25 -10.98 -61.92 -41.34
CA ALA A 25 -10.89 -62.06 -39.88
C ALA A 25 -9.79 -61.16 -39.31
N GLY A 26 -8.55 -61.22 -39.84
CA GLY A 26 -7.45 -60.36 -39.41
C GLY A 26 -7.71 -58.86 -39.59
N LYS A 27 -8.54 -58.47 -40.58
CA LYS A 27 -9.02 -57.08 -40.73
C LYS A 27 -10.04 -56.69 -39.66
N LEU A 28 -10.94 -57.60 -39.28
CA LEU A 28 -11.91 -57.38 -38.20
C LEU A 28 -11.21 -57.35 -36.83
N GLU A 29 -10.24 -58.24 -36.58
CA GLU A 29 -9.38 -58.23 -35.39
C GLU A 29 -8.61 -56.91 -35.28
N ALA A 30 -7.99 -56.44 -36.37
CA ALA A 30 -7.29 -55.16 -36.42
C ALA A 30 -8.23 -53.93 -36.37
N GLN A 31 -9.54 -54.10 -36.55
CA GLN A 31 -10.55 -53.07 -36.30
C GLN A 31 -11.02 -53.11 -34.84
N ASN A 32 -11.28 -54.30 -34.28
CA ASN A 32 -11.65 -54.50 -32.88
C ASN A 32 -10.56 -53.98 -31.94
N ALA A 33 -9.29 -54.33 -32.15
CA ALA A 33 -8.18 -53.84 -31.34
C ALA A 33 -8.06 -52.30 -31.33
N LYS A 34 -8.42 -51.64 -32.45
CA LYS A 34 -8.47 -50.16 -32.51
C LYS A 34 -9.69 -49.59 -31.80
N LEU A 35 -10.84 -50.26 -31.87
CA LEU A 35 -12.04 -49.87 -31.13
C LEU A 35 -11.83 -50.04 -29.62
N GLU A 36 -11.14 -51.10 -29.19
CA GLU A 36 -10.70 -51.34 -27.81
C GLU A 36 -9.73 -50.24 -27.35
N GLU A 37 -8.68 -49.93 -28.13
CA GLU A 37 -7.76 -48.82 -27.84
C GLU A 37 -8.47 -47.46 -27.75
N HIS A 38 -9.48 -47.22 -28.60
CA HIS A 38 -10.31 -46.01 -28.55
C HIS A 38 -11.25 -45.98 -27.32
N LEU A 39 -11.86 -47.11 -26.95
CA LEU A 39 -12.71 -47.23 -25.76
C LEU A 39 -11.88 -47.06 -24.48
N GLU A 40 -10.67 -47.61 -24.43
CA GLU A 40 -9.77 -47.48 -23.29
C GLU A 40 -9.28 -46.03 -23.13
N LYS A 41 -8.93 -45.36 -24.24
CA LYS A 41 -8.63 -43.90 -24.24
C LYS A 41 -9.82 -43.05 -23.80
N MET A 42 -11.04 -43.39 -24.22
CA MET A 42 -12.26 -42.71 -23.77
C MET A 42 -12.51 -42.92 -22.27
N SER A 43 -12.33 -44.14 -21.77
CA SER A 43 -12.43 -44.50 -20.35
C SER A 43 -11.41 -43.73 -19.50
N GLN A 44 -10.14 -43.67 -19.93
CA GLN A 44 -9.10 -42.86 -19.28
C GLN A 44 -9.44 -41.36 -19.30
N GLN A 45 -10.02 -40.85 -20.41
CA GLN A 45 -10.46 -39.46 -20.49
C GLN A 45 -11.68 -39.16 -19.61
N GLU A 46 -12.59 -40.12 -19.43
CA GLU A 46 -13.72 -40.00 -18.52
C GLU A 46 -13.29 -40.05 -17.06
N GLN A 47 -12.40 -40.98 -16.69
CA GLN A 47 -11.88 -41.11 -15.33
C GLN A 47 -11.04 -39.88 -14.92
N THR A 48 -10.25 -39.30 -15.83
CA THR A 48 -9.52 -38.06 -15.56
C THR A 48 -10.45 -36.84 -15.42
N LYS A 49 -11.53 -36.74 -16.21
CA LYS A 49 -12.59 -35.73 -16.00
C LYS A 49 -13.28 -35.94 -14.64
N ARG A 50 -13.59 -37.19 -14.27
CA ARG A 50 -14.25 -37.56 -13.01
C ARG A 50 -13.40 -37.20 -11.79
N ASN A 51 -12.11 -37.52 -11.81
CA ASN A 51 -11.18 -37.11 -10.75
C ASN A 51 -11.11 -35.58 -10.63
N ARG A 52 -11.03 -34.87 -11.76
CA ARG A 52 -10.99 -33.40 -11.78
C ARG A 52 -12.29 -32.75 -11.30
N LEU A 53 -13.46 -33.38 -11.53
CA LEU A 53 -14.73 -32.96 -10.94
C LEU A 53 -14.72 -33.13 -9.42
N LEU A 54 -14.28 -34.29 -8.90
CA LEU A 54 -14.18 -34.55 -7.46
C LEU A 54 -13.22 -33.57 -6.75
N GLU A 55 -12.11 -33.19 -7.40
CA GLU A 55 -11.21 -32.13 -6.90
C GLU A 55 -11.91 -30.77 -6.83
N LEU A 56 -12.67 -30.39 -7.86
CA LEU A 56 -13.40 -29.11 -7.90
C LEU A 56 -14.55 -29.09 -6.88
N GLU A 57 -15.25 -30.21 -6.71
CA GLU A 57 -16.26 -30.39 -5.66
C GLU A 57 -15.67 -30.32 -4.26
N SER A 58 -14.42 -30.79 -4.06
CA SER A 58 -13.73 -30.65 -2.78
C SER A 58 -13.33 -29.21 -2.52
N LYS A 59 -12.66 -28.56 -3.47
CA LYS A 59 -12.29 -27.13 -3.39
C LYS A 59 -13.50 -26.22 -3.18
N LEU A 60 -14.65 -26.54 -3.79
CA LEU A 60 -15.90 -25.81 -3.57
C LEU A 60 -16.49 -26.03 -2.16
N ARG A 61 -16.35 -27.23 -1.59
CA ARG A 61 -16.71 -27.51 -0.19
C ARG A 61 -15.75 -26.85 0.80
N GLU A 62 -14.45 -26.87 0.52
CA GLU A 62 -13.40 -26.22 1.31
C GLU A 62 -13.64 -24.70 1.37
N MET A 63 -13.74 -24.02 0.22
CA MET A 63 -14.15 -22.60 0.16
C MET A 63 -15.51 -22.36 0.83
N GLY A 64 -16.47 -23.28 0.70
CA GLY A 64 -17.78 -23.17 1.35
C GLY A 64 -17.72 -23.18 2.88
N LEU A 65 -16.75 -23.90 3.46
CA LEU A 65 -16.48 -23.88 4.89
C LEU A 65 -15.73 -22.60 5.30
N GLU A 66 -14.71 -22.21 4.55
CA GLU A 66 -13.93 -20.97 4.78
C GLU A 66 -14.87 -19.74 4.85
N HIS A 67 -15.78 -19.58 3.89
CA HIS A 67 -16.75 -18.47 3.90
C HIS A 67 -17.76 -18.54 5.06
N GLU A 68 -18.13 -19.72 5.56
CA GLU A 68 -18.98 -19.83 6.76
C GLU A 68 -18.19 -19.54 8.04
N GLU A 69 -16.91 -19.90 8.11
CA GLU A 69 -16.02 -19.53 9.23
C GLU A 69 -15.80 -18.01 9.27
N GLU A 70 -15.46 -17.37 8.14
CA GLU A 70 -15.37 -15.90 8.02
C GLU A 70 -16.67 -15.22 8.44
N LYS A 71 -17.82 -15.72 7.95
CA LYS A 71 -19.16 -15.21 8.28
C LYS A 71 -19.52 -15.38 9.75
N MET A 72 -19.03 -16.42 10.43
CA MET A 72 -19.24 -16.63 11.86
C MET A 72 -18.30 -15.76 12.70
N GLU A 73 -17.06 -15.53 12.26
CA GLU A 73 -16.15 -14.56 12.88
C GLU A 73 -16.63 -13.11 12.72
N ILE A 74 -17.14 -12.73 11.54
CA ILE A 74 -17.79 -11.42 11.33
C ILE A 74 -19.01 -11.25 12.26
N LYS A 75 -19.86 -12.27 12.42
CA LYS A 75 -20.95 -12.23 13.41
C LYS A 75 -20.45 -12.07 14.85
N ARG A 76 -19.34 -12.74 15.20
CA ARG A 76 -18.70 -12.64 16.52
C ARG A 76 -18.23 -11.20 16.77
N GLN A 77 -17.53 -10.60 15.81
CA GLN A 77 -17.07 -9.20 15.85
C GLN A 77 -18.25 -8.21 15.93
N VAL A 78 -19.32 -8.41 15.15
CA VAL A 78 -20.53 -7.57 15.22
C VAL A 78 -21.22 -7.68 16.59
N SER A 79 -21.24 -8.86 17.19
CA SER A 79 -21.80 -9.07 18.54
C SER A 79 -20.95 -8.37 19.61
N GLU A 80 -19.62 -8.50 19.52
CA GLU A 80 -18.65 -7.85 20.42
C GLU A 80 -18.71 -6.32 20.33
N LEU A 81 -18.82 -5.77 19.12
CA LEU A 81 -19.01 -4.33 18.88
C LEU A 81 -20.37 -3.83 19.39
N THR A 82 -21.44 -4.64 19.24
CA THR A 82 -22.78 -4.30 19.74
C THR A 82 -22.80 -4.24 21.28
N LEU A 83 -22.18 -5.21 21.95
CA LEU A 83 -22.04 -5.22 23.40
C LEU A 83 -21.19 -4.03 23.88
N SER A 84 -20.07 -3.75 23.22
CA SER A 84 -19.24 -2.59 23.59
C SER A 84 -19.96 -1.25 23.35
N LEU A 85 -20.77 -1.12 22.30
CA LEU A 85 -21.62 0.04 22.07
C LEU A 85 -22.64 0.21 23.21
N GLN A 86 -23.35 -0.86 23.58
CA GLN A 86 -24.33 -0.86 24.67
C GLN A 86 -23.69 -0.51 26.03
N GLU A 87 -22.46 -0.99 26.30
CA GLU A 87 -21.68 -0.55 27.46
C GLU A 87 -21.40 0.95 27.41
N ARG A 88 -20.98 1.51 26.27
CA ARG A 88 -20.75 2.97 26.15
C ARG A 88 -22.04 3.78 26.28
N GLU A 89 -23.16 3.31 25.75
CA GLU A 89 -24.47 3.95 25.91
C GLU A 89 -24.89 4.00 27.38
N SER A 90 -24.67 2.91 28.13
CA SER A 90 -24.92 2.88 29.59
C SER A 90 -23.99 3.83 30.36
N GLN A 91 -22.70 3.93 29.97
CA GLN A 91 -21.73 4.86 30.57
C GLN A 91 -22.07 6.33 30.26
N ILE A 92 -22.54 6.62 29.05
CA ILE A 92 -23.02 7.96 28.68
C ILE A 92 -24.27 8.30 29.50
N SER A 93 -25.18 7.34 29.68
CA SER A 93 -26.41 7.52 30.48
C SER A 93 -26.12 7.79 31.96
N SER A 94 -25.17 7.06 32.57
CA SER A 94 -24.77 7.29 33.96
C SER A 94 -24.00 8.60 34.15
N LEU A 95 -23.15 8.99 33.20
CA LEU A 95 -22.48 10.29 33.20
C LEU A 95 -23.48 11.46 33.00
N GLN A 96 -24.53 11.28 32.21
CA GLN A 96 -25.61 12.26 32.07
C GLN A 96 -26.41 12.40 33.38
N ALA A 97 -26.74 11.29 34.05
CA ALA A 97 -27.40 11.32 35.36
C ALA A 97 -26.53 11.99 36.43
N ALA A 98 -25.22 11.66 36.48
CA ALA A 98 -24.27 12.29 37.40
C ALA A 98 -24.10 13.80 37.13
N ARG A 99 -24.07 14.21 35.85
CA ARG A 99 -24.08 15.63 35.47
C ARG A 99 -25.34 16.33 35.96
N LEU A 100 -26.53 15.76 35.76
CA LEU A 100 -27.79 16.36 36.22
C LEU A 100 -27.86 16.47 37.76
N ALA A 101 -27.33 15.48 38.49
CA ALA A 101 -27.20 15.55 39.95
C ALA A 101 -26.27 16.69 40.39
N LEU A 102 -25.10 16.84 39.75
CA LEU A 102 -24.16 17.94 40.01
C LEU A 102 -24.74 19.32 39.61
N GLU A 103 -25.51 19.40 38.53
CA GLU A 103 -26.23 20.62 38.14
C GLU A 103 -27.32 20.99 39.16
N SER A 104 -28.01 19.99 39.74
CA SER A 104 -28.97 20.21 40.83
C SER A 104 -28.28 20.68 42.12
N GLN A 105 -27.18 20.02 42.52
CA GLN A 105 -26.37 20.42 43.69
C GLN A 105 -25.80 21.84 43.52
N LEU A 106 -25.35 22.20 42.31
CA LEU A 106 -24.85 23.54 42.01
C LEU A 106 -25.95 24.62 42.04
N GLN A 107 -27.21 24.27 41.77
CA GLN A 107 -28.33 25.21 41.93
C GLN A 107 -28.74 25.34 43.39
N GLN A 108 -28.80 24.23 44.14
CA GLN A 108 -29.08 24.26 45.59
C GLN A 108 -28.02 25.07 46.36
N ALA A 109 -26.73 24.82 46.12
CA ALA A 109 -25.65 25.57 46.74
C ALA A 109 -25.59 27.06 46.31
N LYS A 110 -26.33 27.46 45.27
CA LYS A 110 -26.55 28.88 44.94
C LYS A 110 -27.74 29.46 45.69
N THR A 111 -28.86 28.74 45.80
CA THR A 111 -30.00 29.25 46.58
C THR A 111 -29.63 29.40 48.05
N GLU A 112 -28.90 28.44 48.62
CA GLU A 112 -28.36 28.52 49.99
C GLU A 112 -27.38 29.70 50.16
N LEU A 113 -26.60 30.03 49.12
CA LEU A 113 -25.73 31.21 49.13
C LEU A 113 -26.50 32.52 48.97
N GLU A 114 -27.52 32.55 48.10
CA GLU A 114 -28.38 33.72 47.88
C GLU A 114 -29.19 34.04 49.15
N GLU A 115 -29.75 33.01 49.81
CA GLU A 115 -30.45 33.10 51.11
C GLU A 115 -29.51 33.62 52.22
N THR A 116 -28.35 32.99 52.44
CA THR A 116 -27.40 33.46 53.46
C THR A 116 -26.81 34.85 53.17
N THR A 117 -26.71 35.27 51.90
CA THR A 117 -26.37 36.67 51.59
C THR A 117 -27.51 37.65 51.89
N ALA A 118 -28.77 37.25 51.71
CA ALA A 118 -29.92 38.08 52.06
C ALA A 118 -30.03 38.27 53.59
N GLU A 119 -29.87 37.19 54.36
CA GLU A 119 -29.82 37.24 55.84
C GLU A 119 -28.73 38.19 56.34
N ALA A 120 -27.53 38.11 55.76
CA ALA A 120 -26.42 39.01 56.10
C ALA A 120 -26.70 40.47 55.70
N GLU A 121 -27.41 40.73 54.59
CA GLU A 121 -27.83 42.09 54.21
C GLU A 121 -28.90 42.65 55.16
N GLU A 122 -29.83 41.81 55.64
CA GLU A 122 -30.83 42.20 56.66
C GLU A 122 -30.18 42.49 58.02
N GLU A 123 -29.23 41.67 58.48
CA GLU A 123 -28.50 41.94 59.73
C GLU A 123 -27.68 43.23 59.63
N ILE A 124 -26.99 43.45 58.50
CA ILE A 124 -26.28 44.71 58.22
C ILE A 124 -27.26 45.90 58.21
N HIS A 125 -28.49 45.73 57.75
CA HIS A 125 -29.52 46.76 57.80
C HIS A 125 -30.00 47.04 59.23
N ALA A 126 -30.23 46.00 60.03
CA ALA A 126 -30.58 46.12 61.46
C ALA A 126 -29.48 46.83 62.26
N LEU A 127 -28.20 46.49 62.05
CA LEU A 127 -27.05 47.13 62.68
C LEU A 127 -26.90 48.61 62.29
N ARG A 128 -27.20 48.98 61.03
CA ARG A 128 -27.25 50.38 60.59
C ARG A 128 -28.36 51.16 61.31
N ASN A 129 -29.55 50.57 61.41
CA ASN A 129 -30.68 51.19 62.13
C ASN A 129 -30.36 51.36 63.63
N HIS A 130 -29.71 50.37 64.26
CA HIS A 130 -29.28 50.46 65.66
C HIS A 130 -28.19 51.52 65.89
N ARG A 131 -27.22 51.66 64.97
CA ARG A 131 -26.25 52.77 64.97
C ARG A 131 -26.96 54.13 64.93
N ASP A 132 -27.97 54.28 64.07
CA ASP A 132 -28.67 55.57 63.91
C ASP A 132 -29.61 55.87 65.10
N GLU A 133 -30.08 54.84 65.78
CA GLU A 133 -30.78 54.92 67.08
C GLU A 133 -29.84 55.39 68.20
N ILE A 134 -28.62 54.84 68.26
CA ILE A 134 -27.56 55.28 69.19
C ILE A 134 -27.14 56.72 68.89
N GLN A 135 -26.96 57.09 67.62
CA GLN A 135 -26.57 58.43 67.21
C GLN A 135 -27.62 59.47 67.67
N ARG A 136 -28.90 59.22 67.41
CA ARG A 136 -30.01 60.06 67.90
C ARG A 136 -30.02 60.22 69.43
N LYS A 137 -29.66 59.17 70.18
CA LYS A 137 -29.51 59.24 71.65
C LYS A 137 -28.31 60.06 72.09
N PHE A 138 -27.17 59.99 71.39
CA PHE A 138 -26.00 60.83 71.67
C PHE A 138 -26.24 62.32 71.36
N ASP A 139 -26.95 62.62 70.28
CA ASP A 139 -27.30 64.00 69.94
C ASP A 139 -28.32 64.58 70.94
N ALA A 140 -29.37 63.82 71.30
CA ALA A 140 -30.30 64.23 72.37
C ALA A 140 -29.62 64.38 73.76
N LEU A 141 -28.61 63.55 74.07
CA LEU A 141 -27.81 63.70 75.29
C LEU A 141 -26.98 64.99 75.25
N ARG A 142 -26.41 65.35 74.09
CA ARG A 142 -25.68 66.63 73.92
C ARG A 142 -26.59 67.82 74.17
N ASP A 143 -27.81 67.79 73.61
CA ASP A 143 -28.81 68.85 73.83
C ASP A 143 -29.22 68.94 75.31
N SER A 144 -29.31 67.81 76.01
CA SER A 144 -29.56 67.79 77.46
C SER A 144 -28.39 68.37 78.28
N CYS A 145 -27.14 68.23 77.82
CA CYS A 145 -25.99 68.85 78.48
C CYS A 145 -26.00 70.38 78.39
N SER A 146 -26.51 70.99 77.30
CA SER A 146 -26.74 72.43 77.25
C SER A 146 -27.77 72.90 78.26
N VAL A 147 -28.87 72.15 78.45
CA VAL A 147 -29.87 72.46 79.48
C VAL A 147 -29.29 72.34 80.90
N ILE A 148 -28.34 71.41 81.12
CA ILE A 148 -27.62 71.31 82.39
C ILE A 148 -26.75 72.56 82.63
N THR A 149 -26.01 73.05 81.63
CA THR A 149 -25.22 74.30 81.79
C THR A 149 -26.10 75.53 82.03
N ASP A 150 -27.26 75.64 81.38
CA ASP A 150 -28.23 76.72 81.61
C ASP A 150 -28.81 76.67 83.05
N LEU A 151 -28.95 75.47 83.62
CA LEU A 151 -29.38 75.26 85.00
C LEU A 151 -28.25 75.47 86.01
N GLU A 152 -26.99 75.21 85.64
CA GLU A 152 -25.82 75.51 86.48
C GLU A 152 -25.63 77.03 86.67
N GLU A 153 -25.82 77.84 85.61
CA GLU A 153 -25.85 79.31 85.76
C GLU A 153 -26.97 79.75 86.74
N GLN A 154 -28.20 79.26 86.56
CA GLN A 154 -29.33 79.54 87.46
C GLN A 154 -29.05 79.11 88.91
N LEU A 155 -28.38 77.97 89.11
CA LEU A 155 -28.03 77.45 90.44
C LEU A 155 -27.00 78.36 91.14
N THR A 156 -26.00 78.88 90.40
CA THR A 156 -25.04 79.83 90.97
C THR A 156 -25.69 81.16 91.34
N GLN A 157 -26.71 81.59 90.60
CA GLN A 157 -27.48 82.81 90.88
C GLN A 157 -28.32 82.64 92.17
N LEU A 158 -29.08 81.55 92.28
CA LEU A 158 -29.84 81.21 93.50
C LEU A 158 -28.93 80.95 94.72
N SER A 159 -27.71 80.46 94.52
CA SER A 159 -26.72 80.28 95.59
C SER A 159 -26.31 81.61 96.25
N GLN A 160 -26.21 82.69 95.46
CA GLN A 160 -25.89 84.02 95.97
C GLN A 160 -27.04 84.60 96.81
N GLU A 161 -28.29 84.47 96.35
CA GLU A 161 -29.48 84.90 97.11
C GLU A 161 -29.63 84.12 98.43
N ASN A 162 -29.37 82.81 98.40
CA ASN A 162 -29.43 81.94 99.58
C ASN A 162 -28.33 82.31 100.62
N ALA A 163 -27.17 82.82 100.18
CA ALA A 163 -26.13 83.31 101.07
C ALA A 163 -26.56 84.57 101.85
N GLU A 164 -27.48 85.38 101.32
CA GLU A 164 -28.04 86.54 102.03
C GLU A 164 -29.13 86.15 103.04
N LEU A 165 -29.98 85.18 102.68
CA LEU A 165 -31.00 84.63 103.60
C LEU A 165 -30.38 83.86 104.79
N ASN A 166 -29.28 83.15 104.59
CA ASN A 166 -28.58 82.45 105.69
C ASN A 166 -28.02 83.41 106.75
N ARG A 167 -27.66 84.65 106.40
CA ARG A 167 -27.26 85.68 107.37
C ARG A 167 -28.42 86.10 108.29
N GLN A 168 -29.67 85.94 107.85
CA GLN A 168 -30.86 86.29 108.63
C GLN A 168 -31.27 85.14 109.57
N ASN A 169 -31.22 83.88 109.09
CA ASN A 169 -31.54 82.70 109.91
C ASN A 169 -30.61 82.52 111.13
N PHE A 170 -29.32 82.88 111.00
CA PHE A 170 -28.35 82.80 112.10
C PHE A 170 -28.79 83.54 113.38
N TYR A 171 -29.59 84.60 113.26
CA TYR A 171 -30.08 85.37 114.41
C TYR A 171 -31.30 84.72 115.11
N LEU A 172 -31.96 83.75 114.47
CA LEU A 172 -33.14 83.05 114.98
C LEU A 172 -32.79 81.68 115.57
N SER A 173 -31.85 80.93 114.96
CA SER A 173 -31.39 79.64 115.51
C SER A 173 -30.90 79.77 116.96
N LYS A 174 -30.16 80.84 117.26
CA LYS A 174 -29.61 81.13 118.61
C LYS A 174 -30.67 81.30 119.71
N GLN A 175 -31.97 81.39 119.39
CA GLN A 175 -33.06 81.42 120.37
C GLN A 175 -33.77 80.07 120.55
N LEU A 176 -33.31 79.01 119.86
CA LEU A 176 -33.89 77.67 119.90
C LEU A 176 -32.98 76.62 120.57
N ASP A 177 -31.68 76.92 120.68
CA ASP A 177 -30.65 76.02 121.21
C ASP A 177 -30.77 75.75 122.73
N GLU A 178 -31.53 76.54 123.48
CA GLU A 178 -31.64 76.46 124.96
C GLU A 178 -32.81 75.58 125.47
N ALA A 179 -33.39 74.73 124.61
CA ALA A 179 -34.60 73.95 124.92
C ALA A 179 -34.61 72.52 124.32
N SER A 180 -33.43 71.90 124.16
CA SER A 180 -33.27 70.74 123.25
C SER A 180 -32.78 69.44 123.88
N ASP A 181 -32.22 69.38 125.09
CA ASP A 181 -31.48 68.19 125.59
C ASP A 181 -32.28 66.86 125.56
N GLU A 182 -33.52 66.81 126.10
CA GLU A 182 -34.39 65.61 125.99
C GLU A 182 -34.91 65.37 124.56
N ARG A 183 -34.89 66.42 123.73
CA ARG A 183 -35.26 66.37 122.31
C ARG A 183 -34.11 65.83 121.47
N GLU A 184 -32.86 66.04 121.90
CA GLU A 184 -31.64 65.52 121.27
C GLU A 184 -31.53 64.02 121.46
N ASP A 185 -31.83 63.46 122.62
CA ASP A 185 -31.84 61.99 122.79
C ASP A 185 -32.89 61.30 121.90
N GLN A 186 -34.09 61.89 121.79
CA GLN A 186 -35.11 61.40 120.84
C GLN A 186 -34.70 61.60 119.38
N LEU A 187 -34.04 62.71 119.06
CA LEU A 187 -33.52 63.01 117.72
C LEU A 187 -32.37 62.08 117.34
N GLN A 188 -31.45 61.79 118.26
CA GLN A 188 -30.35 60.83 118.07
C GLN A 188 -30.90 59.42 117.81
N LEU A 189 -31.87 58.95 118.60
CA LEU A 189 -32.54 57.67 118.36
C LEU A 189 -33.31 57.66 117.03
N SER A 190 -33.94 58.76 116.63
CA SER A 190 -34.56 58.87 115.30
C SER A 190 -33.52 58.84 114.18
N GLN A 191 -32.41 59.57 114.31
CA GLN A 191 -31.31 59.61 113.35
C GLN A 191 -30.63 58.24 113.21
N GLU A 192 -30.50 57.48 114.31
CA GLU A 192 -29.97 56.11 114.32
C GLU A 192 -30.92 55.17 113.60
N VAL A 193 -32.24 55.23 113.87
CA VAL A 193 -33.27 54.48 113.15
C VAL A 193 -33.27 54.84 111.66
N ASP A 194 -33.17 56.12 111.31
CA ASP A 194 -33.14 56.57 109.92
C ASP A 194 -31.79 56.30 109.23
N ARG A 195 -30.67 56.13 109.97
CA ARG A 195 -29.41 55.59 109.42
C ARG A 195 -29.56 54.10 109.14
N LEU A 196 -30.07 53.32 110.09
CA LEU A 196 -30.31 51.88 109.91
C LEU A 196 -31.29 51.62 108.76
N ARG A 197 -32.32 52.46 108.57
CA ARG A 197 -33.22 52.40 107.40
C ARG A 197 -32.50 52.65 106.08
N ARG A 198 -31.62 53.65 106.02
CA ARG A 198 -30.77 53.89 104.83
C ARG A 198 -29.82 52.73 104.57
N GLU A 199 -29.12 52.25 105.59
CA GLU A 199 -28.26 51.07 105.47
C GLU A 199 -29.02 49.80 105.02
N VAL A 200 -30.29 49.63 105.41
CA VAL A 200 -31.16 48.55 104.92
C VAL A 200 -31.51 48.78 103.45
N ALA A 201 -31.96 49.98 103.06
CA ALA A 201 -32.28 50.30 101.67
C ALA A 201 -31.05 50.16 100.73
N ASP A 202 -29.86 50.57 101.17
CA ASP A 202 -28.61 50.39 100.44
C ASP A 202 -28.26 48.90 100.28
N ARG A 203 -28.41 48.11 101.36
CA ARG A 203 -28.22 46.64 101.32
C ARG A 203 -29.25 45.96 100.41
N GLU A 204 -30.52 46.40 100.43
CA GLU A 204 -31.58 45.89 99.55
C GLU A 204 -31.30 46.24 98.07
N MET A 205 -30.85 47.47 97.78
CA MET A 205 -30.43 47.89 96.45
C MET A 205 -29.23 47.07 95.96
N HIS A 206 -28.21 46.86 96.79
CA HIS A 206 -27.07 46.01 96.46
C HIS A 206 -27.47 44.56 96.22
N LEU A 207 -28.36 43.99 97.03
CA LEU A 207 -28.90 42.64 96.83
C LEU A 207 -29.74 42.55 95.54
N ASN A 208 -30.48 43.60 95.18
CA ASN A 208 -31.26 43.63 93.94
C ASN A 208 -30.37 43.73 92.70
N ASN A 209 -29.31 44.55 92.76
CA ASN A 209 -28.27 44.64 91.73
C ASN A 209 -27.53 43.29 91.58
N GLN A 210 -27.15 42.64 92.68
CA GLN A 210 -26.55 41.30 92.65
C GLN A 210 -27.48 40.23 92.05
N LYS A 211 -28.78 40.25 92.36
CA LYS A 211 -29.77 39.36 91.71
C LYS A 211 -29.83 39.61 90.20
N GLN A 212 -29.87 40.86 89.76
CA GLN A 212 -29.89 41.20 88.34
C GLN A 212 -28.62 40.72 87.62
N ASN A 213 -27.44 40.91 88.23
CA ASN A 213 -26.17 40.43 87.68
C ASN A 213 -26.13 38.89 87.59
N ILE A 214 -26.63 38.19 88.61
CA ILE A 214 -26.78 36.72 88.58
C ILE A 214 -27.71 36.28 87.46
N GLU A 215 -28.83 36.97 87.24
CA GLU A 215 -29.76 36.62 86.16
C GLU A 215 -29.15 36.86 84.78
N THR A 216 -28.42 37.97 84.58
CA THR A 216 -27.67 38.19 83.33
C THR A 216 -26.58 37.14 83.10
N LEU A 217 -25.89 36.70 84.17
CA LEU A 217 -24.89 35.65 84.09
C LEU A 217 -25.51 34.30 83.70
N LYS A 218 -26.66 33.92 84.29
CA LYS A 218 -27.40 32.71 83.86
C LYS A 218 -27.74 32.76 82.37
N THR A 219 -28.27 33.88 81.87
CA THR A 219 -28.61 34.00 80.44
C THR A 219 -27.37 33.89 79.56
N THR A 220 -26.23 34.47 79.95
CA THR A 220 -24.97 34.27 79.20
C THR A 220 -24.44 32.84 79.28
N CYS A 221 -24.64 32.12 80.39
CA CYS A 221 -24.27 30.72 80.49
C CYS A 221 -25.16 29.84 79.59
N SER A 222 -26.48 30.04 79.58
CA SER A 222 -27.40 29.30 78.68
C SER A 222 -26.99 29.47 77.21
N MET A 223 -26.73 30.71 76.79
CA MET A 223 -26.27 30.99 75.42
C MET A 223 -24.91 30.35 75.09
N LEU A 224 -24.00 30.23 76.06
CA LEU A 224 -22.71 29.56 75.88
C LEU A 224 -22.86 28.03 75.86
N GLU A 225 -23.77 27.47 76.65
CA GLU A 225 -24.12 26.04 76.65
C GLU A 225 -24.78 25.65 75.31
N GLU A 226 -25.70 26.48 74.80
CA GLU A 226 -26.30 26.35 73.47
C GLU A 226 -25.24 26.42 72.35
N GLN A 227 -24.35 27.42 72.36
CA GLN A 227 -23.26 27.54 71.39
C GLN A 227 -22.26 26.37 71.43
N VAL A 228 -22.01 25.76 72.61
CA VAL A 228 -21.18 24.55 72.71
C VAL A 228 -21.87 23.37 72.02
N VAL A 229 -23.18 23.17 72.21
CA VAL A 229 -23.93 22.09 71.55
C VAL A 229 -23.99 22.28 70.03
N GLU A 230 -24.12 23.53 69.54
CA GLU A 230 -24.02 23.85 68.11
C GLU A 230 -22.65 23.49 67.53
N LEU A 231 -21.57 23.81 68.25
CA LEU A 231 -20.19 23.47 67.84
C LEU A 231 -19.90 21.96 67.91
N GLU A 232 -20.46 21.24 68.88
CA GLU A 232 -20.38 19.78 68.94
C GLU A 232 -21.11 19.13 67.75
N SER A 233 -22.32 19.60 67.41
CA SER A 233 -23.06 19.12 66.24
C SER A 233 -22.32 19.40 64.92
N LEU A 234 -21.73 20.60 64.77
CA LEU A 234 -20.94 20.94 63.59
C LEU A 234 -19.66 20.08 63.48
N ASN A 235 -19.03 19.76 64.62
CA ASN A 235 -17.88 18.87 64.66
C ASN A 235 -18.24 17.44 64.22
N ASP A 236 -19.37 16.89 64.68
CA ASP A 236 -19.82 15.56 64.26
C ASP A 236 -20.17 15.49 62.77
N GLU A 237 -20.77 16.56 62.21
CA GLU A 237 -20.95 16.68 60.76
C GLU A 237 -19.63 16.70 59.98
N LEU A 238 -18.62 17.40 60.49
CA LEU A 238 -17.30 17.45 59.88
C LEU A 238 -16.60 16.08 59.93
N LEU A 239 -16.68 15.36 61.05
CA LEU A 239 -16.11 14.01 61.20
C LEU A 239 -16.78 12.99 60.26
N GLU A 240 -18.10 13.03 60.10
CA GLU A 240 -18.79 12.15 59.15
C GLU A 240 -18.48 12.54 57.69
N LYS A 241 -18.29 13.84 57.38
CA LYS A 241 -17.77 14.28 56.08
C LYS A 241 -16.33 13.80 55.84
N GLU A 242 -15.42 13.89 56.81
CA GLU A 242 -14.06 13.34 56.70
C GLU A 242 -14.09 11.84 56.41
N ARG A 243 -14.90 11.07 57.15
CA ARG A 243 -15.11 9.64 56.95
C ARG A 243 -15.63 9.31 55.54
N GLN A 244 -16.54 10.13 54.99
CA GLN A 244 -17.02 9.99 53.62
C GLN A 244 -15.92 10.27 52.59
N TRP A 245 -15.08 11.29 52.81
CA TRP A 245 -13.90 11.55 51.98
C TRP A 245 -12.87 10.41 52.05
N GLU A 246 -12.68 9.77 53.20
CA GLU A 246 -11.81 8.60 53.34
C GLU A 246 -12.38 7.36 52.61
N ALA A 247 -13.68 7.11 52.74
CA ALA A 247 -14.35 6.01 52.02
C ALA A 247 -14.27 6.20 50.50
N TRP A 248 -14.46 7.43 50.01
CA TRP A 248 -14.33 7.75 48.59
C TRP A 248 -12.88 7.67 48.10
N ARG A 249 -11.91 8.12 48.91
CA ARG A 249 -10.46 7.95 48.63
C ARG A 249 -10.11 6.47 48.48
N GLY A 250 -10.56 5.61 49.41
CA GLY A 250 -10.34 4.17 49.35
C GLY A 250 -10.94 3.53 48.08
N ALA A 251 -12.18 3.89 47.72
CA ALA A 251 -12.81 3.41 46.49
C ALA A 251 -12.02 3.81 45.23
N LEU A 252 -11.55 5.05 45.14
CA LEU A 252 -10.71 5.53 44.03
C LEU A 252 -9.33 4.85 43.99
N GLU A 253 -8.75 4.51 45.14
CA GLU A 253 -7.50 3.75 45.23
C GLU A 253 -7.67 2.29 44.79
N ASP A 254 -8.82 1.67 45.07
CA ASP A 254 -9.17 0.34 44.58
C ASP A 254 -9.46 0.32 43.07
N GLU A 255 -10.20 1.32 42.55
CA GLU A 255 -10.44 1.50 41.11
C GLU A 255 -9.12 1.71 40.35
N LYS A 256 -8.24 2.58 40.85
CA LYS A 256 -6.88 2.77 40.34
C LYS A 256 -6.12 1.44 40.36
N SER A 257 -6.12 0.73 41.48
CA SER A 257 -5.44 -0.56 41.61
C SER A 257 -6.02 -1.63 40.67
N GLN A 258 -7.30 -1.56 40.33
CA GLN A 258 -7.95 -2.41 39.33
C GLN A 258 -7.57 -2.01 37.89
N ALA A 259 -7.50 -0.72 37.58
CA ALA A 259 -7.03 -0.20 36.29
C ALA A 259 -5.55 -0.50 36.04
N GLU A 260 -4.70 -0.43 37.06
CA GLU A 260 -3.28 -0.82 37.00
C GLU A 260 -3.11 -2.34 36.82
N ARG A 261 -4.03 -3.17 37.33
CA ARG A 261 -4.06 -4.62 37.04
C ARG A 261 -4.43 -4.85 35.57
N ARG A 262 -5.58 -4.32 35.12
CA ARG A 262 -6.03 -4.39 33.70
C ARG A 262 -4.93 -3.95 32.72
N THR A 263 -4.24 -2.83 33.01
CA THR A 263 -3.15 -2.31 32.18
C THR A 263 -1.96 -3.28 32.10
N ARG A 264 -1.56 -3.91 33.21
CA ARG A 264 -0.48 -4.92 33.23
C ARG A 264 -0.85 -6.18 32.45
N ASP A 265 -2.11 -6.60 32.50
CA ASP A 265 -2.58 -7.80 31.78
C ASP A 265 -2.75 -7.53 30.28
N LEU A 266 -3.24 -6.35 29.88
CA LEU A 266 -3.22 -5.90 28.48
C LEU A 266 -1.79 -5.80 27.92
N GLN A 267 -0.83 -5.31 28.71
CA GLN A 267 0.58 -5.27 28.31
C GLN A 267 1.15 -6.69 28.09
N ARG A 268 0.84 -7.65 28.97
CA ARG A 268 1.24 -9.07 28.80
C ARG A 268 0.68 -9.68 27.53
N LEU A 269 -0.60 -9.42 27.22
CA LEU A 269 -1.25 -9.89 25.99
C LEU A 269 -0.58 -9.26 24.74
N LEU A 270 -0.32 -7.95 24.77
CA LEU A 270 0.36 -7.23 23.70
C LEU A 270 1.79 -7.77 23.46
N ASP A 271 2.55 -8.08 24.50
CA ASP A 271 3.91 -8.61 24.37
C ASP A 271 3.95 -10.08 23.92
N ASN A 272 2.98 -10.89 24.32
CA ASN A 272 2.75 -12.22 23.75
C ASN A 272 2.44 -12.12 22.25
N GLU A 273 1.58 -11.19 21.85
CA GLU A 273 1.20 -11.06 20.44
C GLU A 273 2.32 -10.49 19.55
N LYS A 274 3.16 -9.58 20.07
CA LYS A 274 4.44 -9.23 19.43
C LYS A 274 5.30 -10.47 19.19
N GLN A 275 5.40 -11.39 20.17
CA GLN A 275 6.18 -12.61 20.04
C GLN A 275 5.56 -13.58 19.02
N ASN A 276 4.23 -13.69 18.97
CA ASN A 276 3.52 -14.50 17.97
C ASN A 276 3.74 -13.96 16.56
N ARG A 277 3.63 -12.65 16.37
CA ARG A 277 3.91 -12.01 15.07
C ARG A 277 5.34 -12.22 14.63
N LEU A 278 6.33 -12.03 15.51
CA LEU A 278 7.74 -12.31 15.20
C LEU A 278 7.97 -13.78 14.78
N ARG A 279 7.29 -14.75 15.42
CA ARG A 279 7.33 -16.16 15.00
C ARG A 279 6.65 -16.39 13.64
N ALA A 280 5.58 -15.65 13.31
CA ALA A 280 4.89 -15.74 12.03
C ALA A 280 5.71 -15.11 10.90
N ASP A 281 6.30 -13.94 11.13
CA ASP A 281 7.22 -13.25 10.23
C ASP A 281 8.43 -14.16 9.91
N GLN A 282 9.03 -14.79 10.93
CA GLN A 282 10.12 -15.74 10.75
C GLN A 282 9.71 -16.92 9.84
N ARG A 283 8.59 -17.60 10.13
CA ARG A 283 8.06 -18.68 9.25
C ARG A 283 7.75 -18.20 7.83
N SER A 284 7.31 -16.94 7.66
CA SER A 284 7.06 -16.34 6.35
C SER A 284 8.37 -16.12 5.58
N THR A 285 9.44 -15.69 6.25
CA THR A 285 10.77 -15.55 5.62
C THR A 285 11.40 -16.90 5.27
N GLU A 286 11.28 -17.91 6.15
CA GLU A 286 11.74 -19.29 5.90
C GLU A 286 11.00 -19.91 4.70
N SER A 287 9.66 -19.79 4.68
CA SER A 287 8.83 -20.24 3.56
C SER A 287 9.21 -19.54 2.24
N ARG A 288 9.43 -18.22 2.28
CA ARG A 288 9.90 -17.46 1.11
C ARG A 288 11.27 -17.93 0.62
N GLN A 289 12.21 -18.17 1.52
CA GLN A 289 13.54 -18.68 1.17
C GLN A 289 13.46 -20.09 0.54
N ALA A 290 12.59 -20.97 1.05
CA ALA A 290 12.34 -22.27 0.46
C ALA A 290 11.73 -22.19 -0.95
N VAL A 291 10.76 -21.29 -1.16
CA VAL A 291 10.19 -21.03 -2.50
C VAL A 291 11.23 -20.44 -3.45
N GLU A 292 12.05 -19.49 -3.00
CA GLU A 292 13.15 -18.95 -3.83
C GLU A 292 14.21 -20.01 -4.17
N LEU A 293 14.48 -20.97 -3.27
CA LEU A 293 15.37 -22.10 -3.55
C LEU A 293 14.79 -22.97 -4.67
N ALA A 294 13.55 -23.45 -4.50
CA ALA A 294 12.87 -24.29 -5.50
C ALA A 294 12.74 -23.57 -6.87
N VAL A 295 12.51 -22.26 -6.88
CA VAL A 295 12.50 -21.45 -8.13
C VAL A 295 13.88 -21.42 -8.79
N ARG A 296 14.99 -21.33 -8.02
CA ARG A 296 16.36 -21.41 -8.56
C ARG A 296 16.67 -22.81 -9.09
N GLU A 297 16.25 -23.86 -8.39
CA GLU A 297 16.41 -25.25 -8.81
C GLU A 297 15.64 -25.52 -10.12
N HIS A 298 14.36 -25.18 -10.19
CA HIS A 298 13.59 -25.32 -11.44
C HIS A 298 14.14 -24.46 -12.60
N GLN A 299 14.76 -23.31 -12.32
CA GLN A 299 15.48 -22.54 -13.35
C GLN A 299 16.72 -23.29 -13.89
N THR A 300 17.52 -23.94 -13.04
CA THR A 300 18.66 -24.73 -13.51
C THR A 300 18.21 -26.01 -14.23
N GLU A 301 17.14 -26.67 -13.78
CA GLU A 301 16.52 -27.80 -14.47
C GLU A 301 16.00 -27.41 -15.87
N MET A 302 15.27 -26.30 -15.99
CA MET A 302 14.81 -25.80 -17.28
C MET A 302 15.97 -25.48 -18.24
N LEU A 303 17.05 -24.88 -17.75
CA LEU A 303 18.24 -24.60 -18.57
C LEU A 303 18.94 -25.88 -19.01
N ALA A 304 19.07 -26.88 -18.12
CA ALA A 304 19.64 -28.19 -18.46
C ALA A 304 18.77 -28.94 -19.50
N LEU A 305 17.44 -28.91 -19.36
CA LEU A 305 16.51 -29.49 -20.33
C LEU A 305 16.52 -28.76 -21.68
N GLN A 306 16.66 -27.42 -21.68
CA GLN A 306 16.82 -26.64 -22.91
C GLN A 306 18.14 -26.97 -23.62
N GLN A 307 19.25 -27.14 -22.89
CA GLN A 307 20.51 -27.60 -23.47
C GLN A 307 20.38 -29.02 -24.03
N ALA A 308 19.83 -29.97 -23.27
CA ALA A 308 19.62 -31.34 -23.72
C ALA A 308 18.74 -31.40 -24.99
N LEU A 309 17.67 -30.60 -25.05
CA LEU A 309 16.82 -30.48 -26.24
C LEU A 309 17.60 -29.92 -27.45
N LYS A 310 18.46 -28.92 -27.24
CA LYS A 310 19.33 -28.37 -28.30
C LYS A 310 20.32 -29.41 -28.80
N GLU A 311 20.93 -30.19 -27.91
CA GLU A 311 21.83 -31.29 -28.29
C GLU A 311 21.11 -32.40 -29.05
N GLN A 312 19.87 -32.76 -28.67
CA GLN A 312 19.08 -33.75 -29.41
C GLN A 312 18.63 -33.24 -30.79
N ARG A 313 18.37 -31.93 -30.95
CA ARG A 313 18.13 -31.33 -32.27
C ARG A 313 19.36 -31.43 -33.17
N LEU A 314 20.53 -31.02 -32.68
CA LEU A 314 21.79 -31.15 -33.43
C LEU A 314 22.10 -32.61 -33.81
N LYS A 315 21.80 -33.58 -32.92
CA LYS A 315 21.90 -35.02 -33.22
C LYS A 315 20.93 -35.42 -34.33
N ALA A 316 19.65 -35.02 -34.24
CA ALA A 316 18.65 -35.32 -35.27
C ALA A 316 18.97 -34.68 -36.64
N GLU A 317 19.47 -33.44 -36.65
CA GLU A 317 19.97 -32.75 -37.85
C GLU A 317 21.14 -33.53 -38.48
N SER A 318 22.15 -33.91 -37.68
CA SER A 318 23.29 -34.71 -38.19
C SER A 318 22.87 -36.09 -38.71
N LEU A 319 21.87 -36.73 -38.08
CA LEU A 319 21.31 -37.99 -38.56
C LEU A 319 20.55 -37.79 -39.89
N SER A 320 19.80 -36.69 -40.04
CA SER A 320 19.13 -36.34 -41.29
C SER A 320 20.15 -36.08 -42.42
N ASP A 321 21.27 -35.42 -42.15
CA ASP A 321 22.36 -35.26 -43.12
C ASP A 321 22.98 -36.61 -43.52
N THR A 322 23.24 -37.50 -42.56
CA THR A 322 23.74 -38.85 -42.90
C THR A 322 22.74 -39.68 -43.70
N LEU A 323 21.43 -39.52 -43.44
CA LEU A 323 20.37 -40.16 -44.22
C LEU A 323 20.32 -39.60 -45.65
N ASN A 324 20.30 -38.27 -45.81
CA ASN A 324 20.37 -37.60 -47.11
C ASN A 324 21.58 -38.08 -47.93
N ASP A 325 22.74 -38.25 -47.29
CA ASP A 325 23.95 -38.76 -47.95
C ASP A 325 23.90 -40.26 -48.28
N LEU A 326 23.20 -41.07 -47.47
CA LEU A 326 22.93 -42.48 -47.78
C LEU A 326 21.92 -42.62 -48.92
N GLU A 327 20.90 -41.77 -48.99
CA GLU A 327 19.93 -41.71 -50.09
C GLU A 327 20.59 -41.29 -51.41
N LYS A 328 21.46 -40.27 -51.40
CA LYS A 328 22.30 -39.90 -52.57
C LYS A 328 23.17 -41.08 -53.02
N LYS A 329 23.83 -41.79 -52.08
CA LYS A 329 24.64 -42.99 -52.38
C LYS A 329 23.78 -44.11 -52.94
N HIS A 330 22.59 -44.34 -52.41
CA HIS A 330 21.64 -45.34 -52.89
C HIS A 330 21.18 -45.03 -54.32
N ALA A 331 20.76 -43.80 -54.60
CA ALA A 331 20.37 -43.37 -55.94
C ALA A 331 21.51 -43.49 -56.96
N MET A 332 22.76 -43.16 -56.58
CA MET A 332 23.94 -43.39 -57.44
C MET A 332 24.19 -44.88 -57.68
N LEU A 333 24.04 -45.74 -56.68
CA LEU A 333 24.17 -47.19 -56.82
C LEU A 333 23.04 -47.78 -57.68
N GLU A 334 21.80 -47.28 -57.57
CA GLU A 334 20.69 -47.65 -58.44
C GLU A 334 20.98 -47.28 -59.91
N MET A 335 21.45 -46.05 -60.18
CA MET A 335 21.79 -45.62 -61.54
C MET A 335 22.91 -46.48 -62.13
N ASN A 336 23.93 -46.81 -61.32
CA ASN A 336 25.02 -47.70 -61.72
C ASN A 336 24.51 -49.13 -61.99
N ALA A 337 23.63 -49.67 -61.14
CA ALA A 337 23.03 -50.99 -61.34
C ALA A 337 22.17 -51.04 -62.62
N ARG A 338 21.33 -50.03 -62.86
CA ARG A 338 20.53 -49.91 -64.09
C ARG A 338 21.41 -49.76 -65.34
N SER A 339 22.51 -49.01 -65.27
CA SER A 339 23.48 -48.89 -66.36
C SER A 339 24.23 -50.21 -66.64
N LEU A 340 24.64 -50.95 -65.60
CA LEU A 340 25.24 -52.27 -65.75
C LEU A 340 24.25 -53.30 -66.30
N GLN A 341 22.98 -53.24 -65.90
CA GLN A 341 21.91 -54.09 -66.42
C GLN A 341 21.61 -53.78 -67.90
N GLN A 342 21.61 -52.50 -68.30
CA GLN A 342 21.48 -52.12 -69.71
C GLN A 342 22.67 -52.63 -70.55
N LYS A 343 23.90 -52.51 -70.04
CA LYS A 343 25.10 -53.06 -70.70
C LYS A 343 25.00 -54.59 -70.86
N LEU A 344 24.59 -55.28 -69.81
CA LEU A 344 24.38 -56.73 -69.83
C LEU A 344 23.33 -57.13 -70.89
N GLU A 345 22.27 -56.34 -71.07
CA GLU A 345 21.28 -56.59 -72.11
C GLU A 345 21.83 -56.33 -73.53
N THR A 346 22.61 -55.26 -73.74
CA THR A 346 23.28 -55.05 -75.03
C THR A 346 24.30 -56.15 -75.36
N GLU A 347 25.00 -56.70 -74.37
CA GLU A 347 25.88 -57.87 -74.55
C GLU A 347 25.09 -59.16 -74.84
N ARG A 348 23.88 -59.32 -74.27
CA ARG A 348 22.96 -60.42 -74.62
C ARG A 348 22.47 -60.31 -76.05
N GLU A 349 22.07 -59.11 -76.49
CA GLU A 349 21.70 -58.85 -77.88
C GLU A 349 22.86 -59.12 -78.86
N LEU A 350 24.06 -58.62 -78.55
CA LEU A 350 25.25 -58.85 -79.38
C LEU A 350 25.60 -60.35 -79.44
N LYS A 351 25.55 -61.06 -78.31
CA LYS A 351 25.70 -62.51 -78.27
C LYS A 351 24.64 -63.21 -79.12
N GLN A 352 23.38 -62.81 -79.05
CA GLN A 352 22.32 -63.41 -79.86
C GLN A 352 22.58 -63.18 -81.37
N ARG A 353 22.91 -61.97 -81.79
CA ARG A 353 23.27 -61.68 -83.19
C ARG A 353 24.48 -62.50 -83.65
N LEU A 354 25.49 -62.69 -82.80
CA LEU A 354 26.64 -63.56 -83.10
C LEU A 354 26.24 -65.04 -83.21
N MET A 355 25.31 -65.55 -82.39
CA MET A 355 24.74 -66.90 -82.53
C MET A 355 23.93 -67.04 -83.82
N GLU A 356 23.20 -65.99 -84.24
CA GLU A 356 22.45 -65.96 -85.49
C GLU A 356 23.38 -65.94 -86.72
N GLU A 357 24.45 -65.14 -86.71
CA GLU A 357 25.48 -65.17 -87.75
C GLU A 357 26.26 -66.49 -87.76
N GLN A 358 26.57 -67.07 -86.60
CA GLN A 358 27.14 -68.42 -86.52
C GLN A 358 26.20 -69.46 -87.14
N GLY A 359 24.89 -69.35 -86.90
CA GLY A 359 23.87 -70.20 -87.53
C GLY A 359 23.82 -70.05 -89.06
N LYS A 360 23.89 -68.82 -89.57
CA LYS A 360 23.96 -68.54 -91.03
C LYS A 360 25.23 -69.12 -91.65
N LEU A 361 26.38 -68.94 -91.01
CA LEU A 361 27.67 -69.48 -91.49
C LEU A 361 27.69 -71.01 -91.43
N GLN A 362 27.12 -71.62 -90.40
CA GLN A 362 26.92 -73.07 -90.29
C GLN A 362 26.03 -73.58 -91.45
N GLN A 363 24.90 -72.90 -91.72
CA GLN A 363 24.00 -73.25 -92.82
C GLN A 363 24.69 -73.10 -94.19
N GLN A 364 25.48 -72.04 -94.41
CA GLN A 364 26.28 -71.88 -95.62
C GLN A 364 27.33 -72.98 -95.78
N MET A 365 28.04 -73.34 -94.69
CA MET A 365 29.00 -74.45 -94.68
C MET A 365 28.32 -75.79 -94.98
N ASP A 366 27.14 -76.06 -94.45
CA ASP A 366 26.44 -77.33 -94.69
C ASP A 366 25.83 -77.40 -96.10
N LEU A 367 25.41 -76.26 -96.66
CA LEU A 367 25.10 -76.13 -98.10
C LEU A 367 26.34 -76.38 -98.97
N GLN A 368 27.52 -75.87 -98.58
CA GLN A 368 28.78 -76.14 -99.28
C GLN A 368 29.18 -77.62 -99.17
N LYS A 369 29.03 -78.27 -98.00
CA LYS A 369 29.23 -79.73 -97.85
C LYS A 369 28.30 -80.52 -98.76
N SER A 370 27.02 -80.14 -98.86
CA SER A 370 26.05 -80.76 -99.79
C SER A 370 26.43 -80.54 -101.27
N HIS A 371 27.03 -79.40 -101.60
CA HIS A 371 27.51 -79.12 -102.95
C HIS A 371 28.77 -79.92 -103.29
N ILE A 372 29.74 -79.96 -102.37
CA ILE A 372 30.96 -80.78 -102.48
C ILE A 372 30.59 -82.26 -102.60
N PHE A 373 29.69 -82.77 -101.74
CA PHE A 373 29.24 -84.16 -101.80
C PHE A 373 28.64 -84.53 -103.17
N ARG A 374 27.80 -83.65 -103.74
CA ARG A 374 27.26 -83.85 -105.10
C ARG A 374 28.32 -83.79 -106.20
N LEU A 375 29.34 -82.94 -106.06
CA LEU A 375 30.47 -82.90 -106.99
C LEU A 375 31.35 -84.15 -106.87
N THR A 376 31.62 -84.63 -105.65
CA THR A 376 32.38 -85.87 -105.40
C THR A 376 31.61 -87.09 -105.92
N GLN A 377 30.30 -87.15 -105.73
CA GLN A 377 29.49 -88.24 -106.30
C GLN A 377 29.45 -88.17 -107.84
N GLY A 378 29.20 -87.01 -108.44
CA GLY A 378 29.25 -86.87 -109.91
C GLY A 378 30.64 -87.14 -110.51
N LEU A 379 31.72 -86.95 -109.75
CA LEU A 379 33.07 -87.41 -110.11
C LEU A 379 33.21 -88.92 -110.02
N GLN A 380 32.65 -89.57 -109.00
CA GLN A 380 32.64 -91.03 -108.89
C GLN A 380 31.81 -91.67 -110.01
N ASP A 381 30.59 -91.17 -110.27
CA ASP A 381 29.74 -91.65 -111.36
C ASP A 381 30.45 -91.57 -112.73
N ALA A 382 31.29 -90.55 -112.94
CA ALA A 382 32.12 -90.39 -114.13
C ALA A 382 33.37 -91.29 -114.16
N LEU A 383 33.94 -91.63 -113.00
CA LEU A 383 35.01 -92.63 -112.90
C LEU A 383 34.48 -94.04 -113.17
N ASP A 384 33.31 -94.39 -112.64
CA ASP A 384 32.65 -95.68 -112.86
C ASP A 384 32.28 -95.85 -114.35
N GLN A 385 31.79 -94.79 -115.01
CA GLN A 385 31.63 -94.76 -116.47
C GLN A 385 32.97 -94.92 -117.23
N THR A 386 34.06 -94.36 -116.70
CA THR A 386 35.39 -94.50 -117.31
C THR A 386 35.91 -95.94 -117.17
N ASP A 387 35.61 -96.63 -116.08
CA ASP A 387 36.00 -98.02 -115.87
C ASP A 387 35.12 -99.01 -116.66
N MET A 388 33.83 -98.73 -116.83
CA MET A 388 32.97 -99.42 -117.82
C MET A 388 33.58 -99.37 -119.24
N LEU A 389 33.98 -98.18 -119.69
CA LEU A 389 34.63 -97.99 -121.00
C LEU A 389 36.00 -98.69 -121.09
N LYS A 390 36.71 -98.88 -119.97
CA LYS A 390 37.93 -99.72 -119.94
C LYS A 390 37.62 -101.19 -120.10
N THR A 391 36.56 -101.70 -119.47
CA THR A 391 36.16 -103.11 -119.63
C THR A 391 35.72 -103.43 -121.06
N GLU A 392 34.95 -102.53 -121.69
CA GLU A 392 34.61 -102.64 -123.12
C GLU A 392 35.87 -102.63 -124.00
N ARG A 393 36.87 -101.79 -123.68
CA ARG A 393 38.17 -101.77 -124.37
C ARG A 393 38.92 -103.10 -124.25
N THR A 394 38.98 -103.69 -123.05
CA THR A 394 39.69 -104.97 -122.83
C THR A 394 38.99 -106.16 -123.47
N ASP A 395 37.66 -106.16 -123.55
CA ASP A 395 36.91 -107.22 -124.25
C ASP A 395 37.14 -107.16 -125.77
N LEU A 396 37.27 -105.95 -126.34
CA LEU A 396 37.65 -105.76 -127.74
C LEU A 396 39.11 -106.15 -128.02
N GLU A 397 40.03 -105.84 -127.10
CA GLU A 397 41.44 -106.29 -127.18
C GLU A 397 41.54 -107.82 -127.13
N TYR A 398 40.77 -108.48 -126.25
CA TYR A 398 40.72 -109.94 -126.15
C TYR A 398 40.13 -110.60 -127.41
N GLN A 399 39.11 -109.99 -128.04
CA GLN A 399 38.58 -110.47 -129.33
C GLN A 399 39.59 -110.39 -130.47
N LEU A 400 40.52 -109.42 -130.44
CA LEU A 400 41.55 -109.25 -131.47
C LEU A 400 42.70 -110.26 -131.33
N GLU A 401 43.18 -110.54 -130.12
CA GLU A 401 44.27 -111.53 -129.91
C GLU A 401 43.84 -112.97 -130.27
N ASN A 402 42.59 -113.34 -129.99
CA ASN A 402 42.09 -114.72 -130.11
C ASN A 402 42.02 -115.26 -131.56
N ILE A 403 42.30 -114.42 -132.56
CA ILE A 403 42.28 -114.77 -134.00
C ILE A 403 43.69 -115.05 -134.56
N GLN A 404 44.77 -114.62 -133.88
CA GLN A 404 46.03 -114.30 -134.56
C GLN A 404 47.14 -115.38 -134.57
N VAL A 405 46.88 -116.62 -134.11
CA VAL A 405 47.96 -117.55 -133.68
C VAL A 405 48.14 -118.83 -134.53
N LEU A 406 47.33 -119.08 -135.58
CA LEU A 406 47.35 -120.38 -136.31
C LEU A 406 47.35 -120.32 -137.85
N HIS A 407 48.40 -119.77 -138.48
CA HIS A 407 49.23 -120.45 -139.53
C HIS A 407 50.24 -119.51 -140.23
N GLN A 408 51.18 -120.12 -140.95
CA GLN A 408 52.24 -119.50 -141.76
C GLN A 408 51.95 -119.72 -143.26
N ILE A 409 52.11 -118.69 -144.12
CA ILE A 409 52.34 -118.68 -145.60
C ILE A 409 51.90 -117.31 -146.20
N PRO A 410 52.55 -116.74 -147.24
CA PRO A 410 52.27 -115.38 -147.72
C PRO A 410 51.54 -115.29 -149.09
N LEU A 411 50.80 -114.19 -149.36
CA LEU A 411 50.70 -113.57 -150.70
C LEU A 411 50.06 -112.15 -150.71
N GLN A 412 50.64 -111.26 -151.54
CA GLN A 412 50.06 -110.17 -152.38
C GLN A 412 48.76 -109.37 -152.04
N LEU A 413 48.87 -108.03 -152.25
CA LEU A 413 47.84 -107.06 -152.74
C LEU A 413 46.55 -106.83 -151.90
N GLU A 414 45.76 -105.74 -152.03
CA GLU A 414 45.94 -104.33 -152.46
C GLU A 414 44.64 -103.53 -152.16
N TYR A 415 44.73 -102.21 -151.91
CA TYR A 415 43.59 -101.24 -151.91
C TYR A 415 42.48 -101.44 -150.82
N SER A 416 41.61 -100.47 -150.48
CA SER A 416 41.38 -99.09 -150.99
C SER A 416 40.82 -98.13 -149.90
N HIS A 417 40.97 -96.81 -150.13
CA HIS A 417 40.09 -95.65 -149.79
C HIS A 417 38.86 -95.86 -148.87
N GLY A 418 38.43 -94.93 -148.00
CA GLY A 418 38.65 -93.48 -147.85
C GLY A 418 37.34 -92.86 -147.26
N THR A 419 37.21 -91.63 -146.77
CA THR A 419 38.04 -90.39 -146.68
C THR A 419 37.72 -89.73 -145.29
N ALA A 420 37.95 -88.48 -144.89
CA ALA A 420 38.41 -87.20 -145.48
C ALA A 420 39.08 -86.38 -144.34
N GLN A 421 40.13 -85.56 -144.52
CA GLN A 421 40.30 -84.30 -145.26
C GLN A 421 39.85 -83.03 -144.51
N SER A 422 40.83 -82.16 -144.17
CA SER A 422 40.69 -80.83 -143.55
C SER A 422 40.22 -80.83 -142.08
N TRP A 423 40.68 -79.96 -141.17
CA TRP A 423 41.44 -78.72 -141.31
C TRP A 423 42.66 -78.68 -140.39
N LEU A 424 43.81 -78.22 -140.91
CA LEU A 424 44.98 -77.85 -140.13
C LEU A 424 45.30 -76.35 -140.34
N ASP A 425 44.28 -75.50 -140.14
CA ASP A 425 44.37 -74.07 -140.50
C ASP A 425 43.44 -73.14 -139.68
N VAL A 426 43.39 -73.29 -138.35
CA VAL A 426 42.82 -72.27 -137.43
C VAL A 426 43.73 -72.00 -136.23
N GLY A 427 45.01 -71.72 -136.49
CA GLY A 427 45.93 -71.16 -135.50
C GLY A 427 45.67 -69.67 -135.19
N ALA A 428 44.39 -69.24 -135.11
CA ALA A 428 44.03 -67.84 -135.34
C ALA A 428 42.87 -67.23 -134.49
N VAL A 429 42.02 -68.00 -133.81
CA VAL A 429 40.77 -67.44 -133.22
C VAL A 429 40.59 -67.64 -131.71
N TYR A 430 40.74 -68.84 -131.15
CA TYR A 430 40.44 -69.08 -129.72
C TYR A 430 41.50 -68.57 -128.72
N SER A 431 42.41 -67.72 -129.18
CA SER A 431 43.30 -66.88 -128.37
C SER A 431 42.80 -65.44 -128.22
N HIS A 432 41.73 -65.02 -128.92
CA HIS A 432 41.27 -63.62 -128.93
C HIS A 432 40.20 -63.28 -127.86
N GLU A 433 39.47 -64.26 -127.30
CA GLU A 433 38.49 -63.97 -126.24
C GLU A 433 39.06 -64.04 -124.81
N LYS A 434 40.10 -64.84 -124.58
CA LYS A 434 40.75 -64.92 -123.25
C LYS A 434 41.32 -63.57 -122.79
N VAL A 435 41.78 -62.72 -123.72
CA VAL A 435 42.28 -61.36 -123.44
C VAL A 435 41.14 -60.30 -123.42
N LYS A 436 39.97 -60.58 -124.02
CA LYS A 436 38.81 -59.67 -123.99
C LYS A 436 38.06 -59.69 -122.64
N MET A 437 37.98 -60.84 -121.97
CA MET A 437 37.32 -60.91 -120.65
C MET A 437 38.15 -60.25 -119.54
N GLU A 438 39.48 -60.43 -119.53
CA GLU A 438 40.35 -59.85 -118.48
C GLU A 438 40.43 -58.31 -118.56
N GLY A 439 40.34 -57.73 -119.75
CA GLY A 439 40.27 -56.27 -119.93
C GLY A 439 38.99 -55.64 -119.36
N THR A 440 37.85 -56.35 -119.43
CA THR A 440 36.55 -55.83 -118.99
C THR A 440 36.45 -55.73 -117.46
N ILE A 441 37.04 -56.68 -116.74
CA ILE A 441 37.04 -56.72 -115.27
C ILE A 441 37.85 -55.54 -114.68
N SER A 442 38.98 -55.17 -115.31
CA SER A 442 39.81 -54.04 -114.86
C SER A 442 39.16 -52.66 -115.08
N GLN A 443 38.17 -52.55 -115.97
CA GLN A 443 37.40 -51.31 -116.16
C GLN A 443 36.25 -51.17 -115.15
N GLN A 444 35.64 -52.28 -114.70
CA GLN A 444 34.52 -52.22 -113.75
C GLN A 444 34.94 -51.88 -112.31
N THR A 445 36.16 -52.25 -111.88
CA THR A 445 36.70 -51.81 -110.57
C THR A 445 36.74 -50.28 -110.46
N LYS A 446 37.19 -49.59 -111.53
CA LYS A 446 37.31 -48.13 -111.56
C LYS A 446 35.97 -47.39 -111.56
N LEU A 447 34.87 -48.07 -111.90
CA LEU A 447 33.52 -47.49 -111.83
C LEU A 447 33.03 -47.36 -110.37
N ILE A 448 33.50 -48.23 -109.48
CA ILE A 448 33.18 -48.17 -108.05
C ILE A 448 33.89 -46.97 -107.40
N ASP A 449 35.20 -46.82 -107.64
CA ASP A 449 35.98 -45.67 -107.17
C ASP A 449 35.42 -44.33 -107.72
N PHE A 450 35.05 -44.29 -109.01
CA PHE A 450 34.52 -43.08 -109.65
C PHE A 450 33.15 -42.66 -109.11
N LEU A 451 32.31 -43.60 -108.67
CA LEU A 451 31.01 -43.31 -108.05
C LEU A 451 31.12 -42.98 -106.56
N GLN A 452 32.14 -43.49 -105.86
CA GLN A 452 32.41 -43.12 -104.46
C GLN A 452 33.15 -41.77 -104.34
N ALA A 453 33.92 -41.36 -105.36
CA ALA A 453 34.65 -40.09 -105.38
C ALA A 453 33.87 -38.90 -105.97
N LYS A 454 32.56 -39.03 -106.27
CA LYS A 454 31.78 -37.97 -106.94
C LYS A 454 30.36 -37.71 -106.42
N MET A 455 30.14 -37.90 -105.11
CA MET A 455 29.11 -37.13 -104.39
C MET A 455 29.79 -36.00 -103.61
N ASP A 456 29.80 -34.82 -104.21
CA ASP A 456 30.48 -33.64 -103.68
C ASP A 456 29.82 -33.03 -102.42
N GLN A 457 30.66 -32.40 -101.60
CA GLN A 457 30.29 -31.35 -100.63
C GLN A 457 29.74 -30.10 -101.38
N PRO A 458 29.10 -29.08 -100.75
CA PRO A 458 29.28 -28.64 -99.36
C PRO A 458 27.95 -28.16 -98.69
N THR A 459 27.90 -27.39 -97.59
CA THR A 459 28.36 -26.00 -97.41
C THR A 459 28.78 -25.66 -95.98
N LYS A 460 29.97 -25.07 -95.82
CA LYS A 460 30.26 -24.16 -94.69
C LYS A 460 29.91 -22.72 -95.11
N LYS A 461 29.19 -21.97 -94.27
CA LYS A 461 29.31 -20.49 -94.22
C LYS A 461 28.76 -19.92 -92.90
N LYS A 462 29.20 -18.69 -92.60
CA LYS A 462 29.16 -18.04 -91.27
C LYS A 462 28.88 -16.55 -91.45
N LYS A 463 27.79 -16.04 -90.87
CA LYS A 463 27.48 -14.65 -90.46
C LYS A 463 26.04 -14.64 -89.90
N GLN A 464 25.62 -14.01 -88.80
CA GLN A 464 25.97 -12.76 -88.09
C GLN A 464 24.87 -11.70 -88.30
N GLY A 465 24.14 -11.39 -87.23
CA GLY A 465 23.14 -10.31 -87.14
C GLY A 465 21.90 -10.72 -86.32
N ILE A 466 21.22 -9.86 -85.56
CA ILE A 466 21.61 -8.58 -84.91
C ILE A 466 20.47 -8.23 -83.90
N PHE A 467 20.76 -7.49 -82.82
CA PHE A 467 19.95 -7.38 -81.58
C PHE A 467 19.84 -8.70 -80.79
N GLY A 468 19.83 -8.75 -79.45
CA GLY A 468 19.75 -7.68 -78.43
C GLY A 468 18.43 -7.79 -77.65
N ARG A 469 18.37 -7.79 -76.32
CA ARG A 469 19.35 -7.38 -75.28
C ARG A 469 19.05 -8.08 -73.92
N ARG A 470 20.11 -8.35 -73.13
CA ARG A 470 20.34 -8.05 -71.68
C ARG A 470 19.27 -8.38 -70.58
N ARG A 471 19.63 -8.64 -69.30
CA ARG A 471 20.90 -9.06 -68.63
C ARG A 471 20.68 -9.37 -67.12
N GLU A 472 21.61 -10.13 -66.54
CA GLU A 472 22.26 -10.00 -65.20
C GLU A 472 21.54 -9.38 -63.97
N ASP A 473 21.49 -10.20 -62.90
CA ASP A 473 22.09 -10.02 -61.57
C ASP A 473 21.91 -8.76 -60.67
N VAL A 474 21.68 -9.07 -59.37
CA VAL A 474 22.24 -8.46 -58.13
C VAL A 474 22.26 -6.93 -57.99
N GLY A 475 21.58 -6.39 -56.95
CA GLY A 475 21.85 -5.03 -56.48
C GLY A 475 20.88 -4.43 -55.45
N THR A 476 21.37 -4.25 -54.23
CA THR A 476 20.79 -3.67 -53.00
C THR A 476 20.24 -2.21 -53.12
N THR A 477 19.45 -1.80 -52.11
CA THR A 477 19.20 -0.42 -51.56
C THR A 477 18.04 0.50 -52.06
N THR A 478 17.44 1.16 -51.04
CA THR A 478 16.78 2.50 -51.00
C THR A 478 15.41 2.80 -51.67
N THR A 479 14.36 2.76 -50.83
CA THR A 479 13.35 3.84 -50.56
C THR A 479 12.74 4.69 -51.70
N GLY A 480 11.39 4.76 -51.78
CA GLY A 480 10.68 5.88 -52.43
C GLY A 480 9.19 5.64 -52.75
N ALA A 481 8.29 6.15 -51.92
CA ALA A 481 6.83 5.98 -51.95
C ALA A 481 6.07 6.32 -53.26
N LEU A 482 4.97 5.60 -53.53
CA LEU A 482 3.57 6.10 -53.61
C LEU A 482 2.58 4.98 -54.01
N ALA A 483 1.30 5.11 -53.65
CA ALA A 483 0.21 4.14 -53.91
C ALA A 483 -1.06 4.85 -54.41
N PRO A 484 -2.12 4.15 -54.90
CA PRO A 484 -3.16 3.67 -53.95
C PRO A 484 -3.92 2.36 -54.32
N GLN A 485 -4.39 1.65 -53.28
CA GLN A 485 -5.66 0.87 -53.14
C GLN A 485 -6.14 -0.14 -54.23
N ALA A 486 -6.80 -1.26 -53.94
CA ALA A 486 -7.06 -2.07 -52.73
C ALA A 486 -7.49 -3.50 -53.22
N GLN A 487 -7.27 -4.61 -52.53
CA GLN A 487 -7.87 -5.09 -51.26
C GLN A 487 -6.97 -6.16 -50.60
N PRO A 488 -7.10 -6.47 -49.29
CA PRO A 488 -6.15 -7.31 -48.55
C PRO A 488 -6.59 -8.76 -48.29
N ALA A 489 -5.61 -9.65 -48.10
CA ALA A 489 -5.76 -10.96 -47.45
C ALA A 489 -4.66 -11.12 -46.38
N VAL A 490 -4.96 -11.77 -45.24
CA VAL A 490 -4.17 -11.65 -44.00
C VAL A 490 -3.65 -13.00 -43.50
N PRO A 491 -2.33 -13.16 -43.30
CA PRO A 491 -1.74 -14.16 -42.42
C PRO A 491 -1.78 -13.72 -40.94
N LEU A 492 -2.05 -14.67 -40.04
CA LEU A 492 -2.41 -14.41 -38.64
C LEU A 492 -1.19 -14.15 -37.72
N GLN A 493 -0.91 -12.88 -37.42
CA GLN A 493 -0.32 -12.49 -36.12
C GLN A 493 -0.76 -11.11 -35.58
N TYR A 494 -1.66 -10.42 -36.28
CA TYR A 494 -2.17 -9.11 -35.84
C TYR A 494 -3.27 -9.20 -34.77
N GLY A 495 -4.04 -10.31 -34.73
CA GLY A 495 -5.14 -10.48 -33.77
C GLY A 495 -4.66 -10.56 -32.32
N GLU A 496 -3.63 -11.37 -32.05
CA GLU A 496 -3.01 -11.50 -30.72
C GLU A 496 -2.32 -10.22 -30.28
N LEU A 497 -1.59 -9.55 -31.19
CA LEU A 497 -0.91 -8.29 -30.90
C LEU A 497 -1.91 -7.15 -30.65
N LYS A 498 -3.03 -7.12 -31.38
CA LYS A 498 -4.15 -6.20 -31.13
C LYS A 498 -4.81 -6.49 -29.78
N LEU A 499 -5.08 -7.76 -29.45
CA LEU A 499 -5.61 -8.15 -28.14
C LEU A 499 -4.66 -7.80 -26.99
N ALA A 500 -3.35 -7.96 -27.18
CA ALA A 500 -2.34 -7.54 -26.22
C ALA A 500 -2.32 -6.01 -26.05
N PHE A 501 -2.43 -5.25 -27.14
CA PHE A 501 -2.51 -3.78 -27.10
C PHE A 501 -3.83 -3.29 -26.48
N GLU A 502 -4.96 -3.92 -26.78
CA GLU A 502 -6.27 -3.60 -26.17
C GLU A 502 -6.30 -3.96 -24.68
N LYS A 503 -5.64 -5.06 -24.28
CA LYS A 503 -5.47 -5.47 -22.87
C LYS A 503 -4.49 -4.58 -22.11
N GLU A 504 -3.42 -4.09 -22.74
CA GLU A 504 -2.53 -3.12 -22.11
C GLU A 504 -3.18 -1.73 -22.07
N ARG A 505 -4.01 -1.37 -23.06
CA ARG A 505 -4.81 -0.14 -23.01
C ARG A 505 -5.92 -0.21 -21.96
N SER A 506 -6.54 -1.38 -21.73
CA SER A 506 -7.44 -1.55 -20.58
C SER A 506 -6.64 -1.46 -19.29
N ARG A 507 -5.50 -2.15 -19.16
CA ARG A 507 -4.63 -2.06 -17.97
C ARG A 507 -4.17 -0.64 -17.66
N CYS A 508 -3.89 0.18 -18.69
CA CYS A 508 -3.63 1.61 -18.51
C CYS A 508 -4.86 2.37 -18.03
N ALA A 509 -6.06 2.11 -18.57
CA ALA A 509 -7.30 2.71 -18.09
C ALA A 509 -7.64 2.30 -16.65
N ASP A 510 -7.47 1.02 -16.30
CA ASP A 510 -7.66 0.47 -14.96
C ASP A 510 -6.69 1.15 -13.95
N LEU A 511 -5.44 1.38 -14.37
CA LEU A 511 -4.43 2.11 -13.58
C LEU A 511 -4.72 3.61 -13.48
N GLU A 512 -5.24 4.24 -14.54
CA GLU A 512 -5.68 5.63 -14.53
C GLU A 512 -6.92 5.82 -13.63
N GLU A 513 -7.86 4.88 -13.64
CA GLU A 513 -9.02 4.87 -12.73
C GLU A 513 -8.59 4.61 -11.29
N ALA A 514 -7.66 3.67 -11.04
CA ALA A 514 -7.09 3.46 -9.70
C ALA A 514 -6.36 4.71 -9.18
N LEU A 515 -5.62 5.43 -10.05
CA LEU A 515 -5.00 6.71 -9.70
C LEU A 515 -6.04 7.83 -9.50
N GLN A 516 -7.13 7.84 -10.28
CA GLN A 516 -8.24 8.78 -10.12
C GLN A 516 -8.94 8.56 -8.77
N LYS A 517 -9.19 7.29 -8.40
CA LYS A 517 -9.78 6.87 -7.13
C LYS A 517 -8.87 7.21 -5.95
N MET A 518 -7.58 6.87 -6.02
CA MET A 518 -6.58 7.28 -5.02
C MET A 518 -6.48 8.82 -4.89
N ARG A 519 -6.67 9.59 -5.97
CA ARG A 519 -6.78 11.07 -5.94
C ARG A 519 -8.12 11.61 -5.41
N ILE A 520 -9.13 10.76 -5.25
CA ILE A 520 -10.41 11.10 -4.58
C ILE A 520 -10.30 10.72 -3.10
N GLU A 521 -9.76 9.55 -2.77
CA GLU A 521 -9.47 9.11 -1.40
C GLU A 521 -8.45 10.04 -0.72
N LEU A 522 -7.38 10.46 -1.40
CA LEU A 522 -6.46 11.49 -0.92
C LEU A 522 -7.06 12.91 -0.88
N ARG A 523 -8.30 13.10 -1.37
CA ARG A 523 -9.08 14.33 -1.14
C ARG A 523 -10.03 14.16 0.02
N SER A 524 -10.79 13.06 0.12
CA SER A 524 -11.65 12.80 1.28
C SER A 524 -10.80 12.76 2.55
N LEU A 525 -9.68 12.03 2.59
CA LEU A 525 -8.76 12.00 3.73
C LEU A 525 -8.15 13.37 4.06
N ARG A 526 -8.09 14.31 3.11
CA ARG A 526 -7.67 15.71 3.37
C ARG A 526 -8.82 16.58 3.86
N GLU A 527 -10.03 16.35 3.37
CA GLU A 527 -11.26 17.02 3.82
C GLU A 527 -11.64 16.53 5.22
N GLU A 528 -11.58 15.23 5.49
CA GLU A 528 -11.68 14.59 6.80
C GLU A 528 -10.60 15.09 7.77
N ALA A 529 -9.33 15.19 7.36
CA ALA A 529 -8.27 15.78 8.18
C ALA A 529 -8.44 17.30 8.40
N ALA A 530 -9.07 18.02 7.46
CA ALA A 530 -9.45 19.42 7.64
C ALA A 530 -10.66 19.56 8.58
N HIS A 531 -11.62 18.65 8.52
CA HIS A 531 -12.73 18.56 9.47
C HIS A 531 -12.23 18.23 10.88
N PHE A 532 -11.30 17.29 11.05
CA PHE A 532 -10.65 17.03 12.35
C PHE A 532 -9.93 18.27 12.89
N LYS A 533 -9.19 19.00 12.04
CA LYS A 533 -8.54 20.26 12.45
C LYS A 533 -9.51 21.40 12.73
N ALA A 534 -10.68 21.43 12.08
CA ALA A 534 -11.74 22.35 12.43
C ALA A 534 -12.42 21.97 13.76
N GLN A 535 -12.56 20.67 14.04
CA GLN A 535 -13.22 20.14 15.23
C GLN A 535 -12.36 20.31 16.50
N GLU A 536 -11.03 20.18 16.41
CA GLU A 536 -10.12 20.52 17.53
C GLU A 536 -10.01 22.03 17.83
N HIS A 537 -10.64 22.90 17.04
CA HIS A 537 -10.80 24.33 17.34
C HIS A 537 -12.27 24.79 17.44
N ALA A 538 -13.20 23.85 17.56
CA ALA A 538 -14.64 24.12 17.70
C ALA A 538 -15.09 24.25 19.17
N ALA A 539 -14.47 25.15 19.93
CA ALA A 539 -15.05 25.62 21.20
C ALA A 539 -16.05 26.76 20.91
N PRO A 540 -17.24 26.80 21.54
CA PRO A 540 -18.27 27.76 21.20
C PRO A 540 -17.88 29.19 21.62
N SER A 541 -17.85 30.10 20.65
CA SER A 541 -17.59 31.53 20.87
C SER A 541 -18.79 32.38 20.45
N THR A 542 -19.25 33.22 21.37
CA THR A 542 -20.40 34.11 21.19
C THR A 542 -20.03 35.37 20.36
N PRO A 543 -21.02 36.04 19.72
CA PRO A 543 -20.75 36.96 18.62
C PRO A 543 -20.27 38.35 19.07
N ALA A 544 -18.96 38.61 19.03
CA ALA A 544 -18.39 39.92 19.39
C ALA A 544 -17.38 40.54 18.41
N GLN A 545 -16.64 39.77 17.61
CA GLN A 545 -15.44 40.28 16.90
C GLN A 545 -15.48 40.22 15.36
N ALA A 546 -16.62 39.91 14.74
CA ALA A 546 -16.80 39.92 13.27
C ALA A 546 -17.05 41.33 12.68
N ARG A 547 -16.26 42.35 13.08
CA ARG A 547 -16.49 43.77 12.72
C ARG A 547 -15.26 44.61 12.35
N HIS A 548 -14.09 44.01 12.08
CA HIS A 548 -12.86 44.81 11.90
C HIS A 548 -11.90 44.40 10.75
N GLN A 549 -12.36 43.65 9.74
CA GLN A 549 -11.51 43.34 8.57
C GLN A 549 -12.19 43.32 7.19
N ILE A 550 -13.46 43.71 7.09
CA ILE A 550 -14.14 43.91 5.79
C ILE A 550 -14.91 45.23 5.81
N LEU A 551 -14.23 46.31 5.41
CA LEU A 551 -14.88 47.50 4.84
C LEU A 551 -14.09 47.92 3.60
N MET A 552 -14.55 47.44 2.45
CA MET A 552 -13.93 47.76 1.16
C MET A 552 -14.37 49.14 0.66
N SER A 553 -13.37 49.98 0.38
CA SER A 553 -13.36 50.98 -0.71
C SER A 553 -14.62 51.84 -0.95
N ALA A 554 -14.79 52.91 -0.18
CA ALA A 554 -15.46 54.16 -0.60
C ALA A 554 -14.86 55.36 0.18
N ILE A 555 -13.75 55.96 -0.26
CA ILE A 555 -13.67 57.06 -1.24
C ILE A 555 -13.95 58.47 -0.63
N VAL A 556 -12.85 59.21 -0.42
CA VAL A 556 -12.69 60.67 -0.55
C VAL A 556 -13.33 61.60 0.50
N LYS A 557 -12.56 61.92 1.56
CA LYS A 557 -11.94 63.27 1.73
C LYS A 557 -10.98 63.38 2.94
N SER A 558 -10.09 64.37 2.86
CA SER A 558 -9.12 64.81 3.89
C SER A 558 -8.73 66.27 3.56
N PRO A 559 -7.98 67.01 4.41
CA PRO A 559 -7.78 66.93 5.86
C PRO A 559 -8.20 68.26 6.57
N GLU A 560 -7.88 68.48 7.85
CA GLU A 560 -7.01 69.60 8.34
C GLU A 560 -7.00 69.86 9.86
N HIS A 561 -5.83 70.35 10.31
CA HIS A 561 -5.45 71.22 11.45
C HIS A 561 -6.20 71.32 12.82
N GLN A 562 -5.34 71.24 13.86
CA GLN A 562 -5.36 71.88 15.19
C GLN A 562 -5.48 73.44 15.15
N PRO A 563 -5.53 74.19 16.30
CA PRO A 563 -5.88 73.84 17.69
C PRO A 563 -6.72 74.90 18.49
N ASN A 564 -7.23 74.48 19.67
CA ASN A 564 -7.30 75.20 20.97
C ASN A 564 -7.92 76.62 21.16
N ALA A 565 -8.05 76.94 22.46
CA ALA A 565 -8.23 78.24 23.13
C ALA A 565 -9.68 78.76 23.31
N SER A 566 -10.06 79.40 24.43
CA SER A 566 -9.48 79.49 25.79
C SER A 566 -10.60 79.97 26.74
N SER A 567 -10.54 79.82 28.07
CA SER A 567 -9.96 80.83 29.00
C SER A 567 -10.50 80.55 30.41
N LEU A 568 -10.03 81.10 31.55
CA LEU A 568 -8.77 81.66 32.09
C LEU A 568 -9.10 81.80 33.62
N LEU A 569 -8.22 81.60 34.60
CA LEU A 569 -7.16 82.50 35.08
C LEU A 569 -6.44 81.82 36.29
N ASN A 570 -5.29 82.37 36.68
CA ASN A 570 -4.64 82.15 37.98
C ASN A 570 -3.89 83.44 38.38
N PRO A 571 -3.77 83.80 39.66
CA PRO A 571 -2.44 84.13 40.16
C PRO A 571 -2.19 83.72 41.64
N SER A 572 -0.99 84.02 42.14
CA SER A 572 -0.40 83.37 43.32
C SER A 572 0.06 84.35 44.43
N SER A 573 0.10 83.83 45.67
CA SER A 573 1.22 83.95 46.64
C SER A 573 1.13 84.87 47.88
N ARG A 574 1.70 84.33 48.99
CA ARG A 574 2.41 84.95 50.15
C ARG A 574 1.64 85.51 51.37
N CYS A 575 1.94 84.89 52.54
CA CYS A 575 2.29 85.48 53.85
C CYS A 575 1.29 86.40 54.59
N LYS A 576 1.24 86.52 55.94
CA LYS A 576 1.70 85.83 57.18
C LYS A 576 0.97 86.64 58.32
N GLU A 577 0.62 86.23 59.54
CA GLU A 577 1.38 85.65 60.67
C GLU A 577 0.49 85.75 61.95
N THR A 578 0.54 84.79 62.90
CA THR A 578 -0.02 84.86 64.30
C THR A 578 -1.55 85.09 64.49
N SER A 579 -2.21 84.73 65.61
CA SER A 579 -1.78 84.20 66.94
C SER A 579 -2.75 83.13 67.53
N THR A 580 -2.28 82.43 68.57
CA THR A 580 -2.86 81.31 69.38
C THR A 580 -3.83 81.79 70.51
N PRO A 581 -4.46 80.95 71.39
CA PRO A 581 -4.20 79.52 71.70
C PRO A 581 -5.39 78.55 71.98
N GLU A 582 -5.03 77.26 72.21
CA GLU A 582 -5.60 76.25 73.14
C GLU A 582 -7.10 75.78 73.06
N GLU A 583 -7.45 74.49 73.31
CA GLU A 583 -6.70 73.22 73.21
C GLU A 583 -7.64 71.96 73.19
N PHE A 584 -7.04 70.75 73.13
CA PHE A 584 -7.61 69.42 73.40
C PHE A 584 -8.72 68.81 72.50
N GLY A 585 -8.29 68.18 71.40
CA GLY A 585 -8.97 67.02 70.78
C GLY A 585 -8.02 65.83 70.65
N ARG A 586 -8.23 64.73 71.40
CA ARG A 586 -7.27 63.61 71.45
C ARG A 586 -7.43 62.60 70.30
N ARG A 587 -6.36 62.47 69.50
CA ARG A 587 -5.85 61.23 68.85
C ARG A 587 -6.88 60.19 68.38
N VAL A 588 -7.28 60.27 67.10
CA VAL A 588 -7.51 59.03 66.33
C VAL A 588 -6.14 58.46 65.95
N LYS A 589 -5.99 57.12 65.96
CA LYS A 589 -4.71 56.42 65.79
C LYS A 589 -4.12 56.64 64.39
N GLU A 590 -2.96 57.28 64.29
CA GLU A 590 -2.13 57.25 63.08
C GLU A 590 -1.84 55.79 62.69
N ARG A 591 -2.19 55.42 61.46
CA ARG A 591 -1.69 54.19 60.83
C ARG A 591 -0.34 54.52 60.21
N MET A 592 0.73 53.93 60.75
CA MET A 592 2.12 54.30 60.43
C MET A 592 2.40 54.33 58.91
N HIS A 593 2.62 55.51 58.34
CA HIS A 593 3.01 55.65 56.93
C HIS A 593 4.44 55.14 56.71
N HIS A 594 4.56 53.88 56.28
CA HIS A 594 5.84 53.29 55.91
C HIS A 594 6.20 53.71 54.47
N ASN A 595 7.05 54.74 54.36
CA ASN A 595 7.52 55.31 53.10
C ASN A 595 9.07 55.31 53.07
N ILE A 596 9.65 54.11 53.04
CA ILE A 596 11.10 53.88 53.03
C ILE A 596 11.53 53.56 51.59
N PRO A 597 12.21 54.49 50.88
CA PRO A 597 12.55 54.32 49.48
C PRO A 597 13.66 53.26 49.30
N HIS A 598 13.45 52.33 48.38
CA HIS A 598 14.42 51.28 48.07
C HIS A 598 15.76 51.82 47.56
N ARG A 599 16.84 51.54 48.29
CA ARG A 599 18.21 51.90 47.86
C ARG A 599 18.76 50.84 46.91
N PHE A 600 18.64 51.08 45.61
CA PHE A 600 19.10 50.16 44.56
C PHE A 600 20.60 50.29 44.25
N SER A 601 21.25 49.16 43.96
CA SER A 601 22.48 49.10 43.16
C SER A 601 22.16 48.52 41.77
N VAL A 602 22.87 48.98 40.75
CA VAL A 602 22.73 48.46 39.38
C VAL A 602 23.93 47.59 39.04
N GLY A 603 23.69 46.32 38.70
CA GLY A 603 24.71 45.33 38.38
C GLY A 603 24.27 44.38 37.27
N LEU A 604 25.15 43.48 36.84
CA LEU A 604 24.78 42.42 35.90
C LEU A 604 24.08 41.28 36.64
N ASN A 605 22.95 40.82 36.12
CA ASN A 605 22.18 39.75 36.75
C ASN A 605 22.82 38.39 36.51
N MET A 606 23.30 37.75 37.59
CA MET A 606 23.99 36.46 37.54
C MET A 606 23.05 35.25 37.51
N ARG A 607 21.72 35.44 37.56
CA ARG A 607 20.72 34.35 37.43
C ARG A 607 19.40 34.89 36.87
N ALA A 608 18.84 34.25 35.84
CA ALA A 608 17.53 34.63 35.32
C ALA A 608 16.46 34.62 36.44
N ALA A 609 15.78 35.74 36.63
CA ALA A 609 14.84 35.99 37.73
C ALA A 609 13.66 36.84 37.25
N LYS A 610 12.51 36.81 37.93
CA LYS A 610 11.36 37.69 37.61
C LYS A 610 11.57 39.09 38.18
N CYS A 611 11.14 40.11 37.45
CA CYS A 611 11.14 41.50 37.88
C CYS A 611 9.99 41.73 38.89
N ALA A 612 10.30 42.26 40.08
CA ALA A 612 9.32 42.54 41.15
C ALA A 612 8.32 43.68 40.86
N VAL A 613 8.07 44.01 39.58
CA VAL A 613 7.17 45.10 39.15
C VAL A 613 6.35 44.64 37.93
N CYS A 614 7.00 44.35 36.80
CA CYS A 614 6.31 43.89 35.58
C CYS A 614 6.22 42.37 35.44
N LEU A 615 6.74 41.60 36.41
CA LEU A 615 6.77 40.12 36.46
C LEU A 615 7.55 39.41 35.33
N ASP A 616 7.96 40.14 34.28
CA ASP A 616 8.83 39.69 33.19
C ASP A 616 10.18 39.14 33.68
N THR A 617 10.84 38.35 32.82
CA THR A 617 12.14 37.75 33.14
C THR A 617 13.30 38.74 32.92
N VAL A 618 13.96 39.11 34.01
CA VAL A 618 15.28 39.77 33.99
C VAL A 618 16.33 38.72 33.63
N HIS A 619 16.66 38.61 32.34
CA HIS A 619 17.57 37.59 31.83
C HIS A 619 19.00 37.68 32.41
N PHE A 620 19.69 36.53 32.43
CA PHE A 620 21.11 36.42 32.76
C PHE A 620 21.97 37.39 31.92
N GLY A 621 22.98 37.99 32.55
CA GLY A 621 23.93 38.89 31.89
C GLY A 621 23.38 40.27 31.53
N ARG A 622 22.09 40.58 31.78
CA ARG A 622 21.52 41.93 31.60
C ARG A 622 21.63 42.74 32.89
N GLN A 623 21.61 44.08 32.75
CA GLN A 623 21.59 44.98 33.90
C GLN A 623 20.28 44.84 34.68
N ALA A 624 20.40 44.67 36.00
CA ALA A 624 19.30 44.65 36.97
C ALA A 624 19.55 45.71 38.05
N ALA A 625 18.47 46.27 38.58
CA ALA A 625 18.48 47.08 39.80
C ALA A 625 18.04 46.18 40.96
N THR A 626 18.95 45.94 41.90
CA THR A 626 18.71 45.11 43.08
C THR A 626 18.77 45.99 44.32
N CYS A 627 17.78 45.89 45.20
CA CYS A 627 17.78 46.65 46.45
C CYS A 627 18.85 46.10 47.42
N LEU A 628 19.65 47.00 48.01
CA LEU A 628 20.72 46.62 48.93
C LEU A 628 20.21 46.06 50.27
N GLU A 629 18.98 46.41 50.67
CA GLU A 629 18.42 46.10 51.98
C GLU A 629 17.46 44.89 51.96
N CYS A 630 16.52 44.85 51.01
CA CYS A 630 15.53 43.76 50.89
C CYS A 630 15.76 42.82 49.70
N HIS A 631 16.82 43.04 48.91
CA HIS A 631 17.20 42.23 47.73
C HIS A 631 16.14 42.09 46.62
N ALA A 632 15.07 42.88 46.66
CA ALA A 632 14.10 42.99 45.57
C ALA A 632 14.81 43.35 44.25
N LEU A 633 14.59 42.52 43.21
CA LEU A 633 15.27 42.58 41.92
C LEU A 633 14.29 43.06 40.84
N CYS A 634 14.68 44.07 40.09
CA CYS A 634 13.87 44.64 39.01
C CYS A 634 14.71 45.11 37.82
N HIS A 635 14.06 45.42 36.70
CA HIS A 635 14.71 46.13 35.61
C HIS A 635 15.09 47.56 36.05
N PRO A 636 16.22 48.15 35.59
CA PRO A 636 16.59 49.53 35.93
C PRO A 636 15.57 50.61 35.49
N LYS A 637 14.63 50.28 34.60
CA LYS A 637 13.50 51.15 34.23
C LYS A 637 12.28 51.00 35.15
N CYS A 638 12.21 49.92 35.93
CA CYS A 638 11.10 49.61 36.82
C CYS A 638 11.37 50.01 38.28
N SER A 639 12.62 50.29 38.65
CA SER A 639 12.97 50.71 40.02
C SER A 639 12.22 51.96 40.55
N PRO A 640 11.80 52.96 39.74
CA PRO A 640 10.97 54.07 40.23
C PRO A 640 9.50 53.68 40.48
N CYS A 641 9.08 52.49 40.02
CA CYS A 641 7.70 52.00 40.10
C CYS A 641 7.50 50.95 41.21
N LEU A 642 8.57 50.56 41.92
CA LEU A 642 8.46 49.69 43.10
C LEU A 642 7.94 50.54 44.28
N PRO A 643 6.92 50.11 45.04
CA PRO A 643 6.41 50.87 46.18
C PRO A 643 7.49 51.09 47.23
N ALA A 644 7.42 52.20 47.97
CA ALA A 644 8.43 52.59 48.96
C ALA A 644 8.27 51.85 50.30
N THR A 645 8.28 50.52 50.26
CA THR A 645 8.06 49.62 51.38
C THR A 645 9.33 48.84 51.74
N CYS A 646 10.50 49.48 51.63
CA CYS A 646 11.78 48.81 51.87
C CYS A 646 11.91 48.34 53.33
N GLY A 647 12.36 47.09 53.52
CA GLY A 647 12.58 46.49 54.84
C GLY A 647 11.33 45.94 55.56
N LEU A 648 10.13 46.10 55.00
CA LEU A 648 8.91 45.50 55.56
C LEU A 648 8.89 43.97 55.36
N PRO A 649 8.47 43.18 56.36
CA PRO A 649 8.19 41.75 56.17
C PRO A 649 7.06 41.53 55.16
N ALA A 650 7.15 40.44 54.38
CA ALA A 650 6.30 40.22 53.21
C ALA A 650 4.79 40.27 53.50
N GLU A 651 4.36 39.70 54.63
CA GLU A 651 2.97 39.67 55.09
C GLU A 651 2.39 41.09 55.29
N TYR A 652 3.17 42.00 55.88
CA TYR A 652 2.79 43.40 56.06
C TYR A 652 2.91 44.21 54.76
N ALA A 653 3.91 43.91 53.92
CA ALA A 653 4.12 44.60 52.65
C ALA A 653 2.94 44.41 51.68
N ALA A 654 2.31 43.22 51.66
CA ALA A 654 1.09 42.97 50.88
C ALA A 654 -0.07 43.88 51.33
N HIS A 655 -0.40 43.84 52.63
CA HIS A 655 -1.49 44.64 53.22
C HIS A 655 -1.28 46.17 53.06
N PHE A 656 -0.04 46.65 53.11
CA PHE A 656 0.27 48.07 52.80
C PHE A 656 0.10 48.41 51.31
N SER A 657 0.43 47.48 50.41
CA SER A 657 0.27 47.69 48.97
C SER A 657 -1.19 47.77 48.55
N GLU A 658 -2.05 46.90 49.08
CA GLU A 658 -3.50 46.93 48.85
C GLU A 658 -4.14 48.23 49.37
N ALA A 659 -3.71 48.71 50.54
CA ALA A 659 -4.18 49.96 51.12
C ALA A 659 -3.86 51.18 50.23
N LEU A 660 -2.63 51.26 49.71
CA LEU A 660 -2.21 52.35 48.81
C LEU A 660 -2.89 52.28 47.43
N CYS A 661 -3.21 51.09 46.93
CA CYS A 661 -3.98 50.93 45.70
C CYS A 661 -5.40 51.50 45.82
N ARG A 662 -6.06 51.35 46.97
CA ARG A 662 -7.39 51.95 47.22
C ARG A 662 -7.36 53.48 47.20
N GLU A 663 -6.29 54.10 47.69
CA GLU A 663 -6.19 55.57 47.85
C GLU A 663 -6.06 56.33 46.51
N LYS A 664 -5.68 55.65 45.42
CA LYS A 664 -5.66 56.21 44.05
C LYS A 664 -6.80 55.75 43.14
N ALA A 665 -7.63 54.80 43.55
CA ALA A 665 -8.70 54.21 42.73
C ALA A 665 -10.03 54.99 42.79
N GLY A 666 -9.96 56.32 42.64
CA GLY A 666 -11.11 57.24 42.78
C GLY A 666 -12.08 57.29 41.58
N SER A 667 -12.48 56.16 40.98
CA SER A 667 -13.56 56.07 39.98
C SER A 667 -14.02 54.61 39.76
N PRO A 668 -15.33 54.33 39.63
CA PRO A 668 -15.84 52.95 39.58
C PRO A 668 -16.00 52.39 38.16
N ALA A 669 -15.13 51.46 37.74
CA ALA A 669 -15.41 50.52 36.65
C ALA A 669 -14.47 49.30 36.71
N LEU A 670 -15.00 48.12 36.30
CA LEU A 670 -14.28 46.87 36.00
C LEU A 670 -13.51 46.22 37.17
N GLN A 671 -14.07 45.12 37.69
CA GLN A 671 -13.36 44.20 38.58
C GLN A 671 -12.25 43.45 37.81
N ALA A 672 -10.99 43.69 38.14
CA ALA A 672 -9.88 42.82 37.73
C ALA A 672 -9.84 41.59 38.64
N LYS A 673 -9.92 40.39 38.05
CA LYS A 673 -9.89 39.11 38.77
C LYS A 673 -8.46 38.55 38.79
N GLU A 674 -7.70 38.86 39.84
CA GLU A 674 -6.39 38.23 40.09
C GLU A 674 -6.49 37.08 41.10
N ALA A 675 -5.51 36.17 41.06
CA ALA A 675 -5.55 34.90 41.77
C ALA A 675 -4.32 34.71 42.68
N SER A 676 -4.56 34.59 43.98
CA SER A 676 -3.57 34.20 44.99
C SER A 676 -3.49 32.67 45.11
N GLY A 677 -2.62 32.05 44.31
CA GLY A 677 -2.44 30.58 44.29
C GLY A 677 -0.97 30.15 44.37
N HIS A 678 -0.50 29.76 45.55
CA HIS A 678 0.87 29.29 45.78
C HIS A 678 1.05 27.82 45.33
N VAL A 679 1.15 27.59 44.02
CA VAL A 679 1.24 26.23 43.45
C VAL A 679 2.62 25.61 43.65
N ARG A 680 2.68 24.55 44.47
CA ARG A 680 3.80 23.61 44.54
C ARG A 680 3.75 22.67 43.34
N LEU A 681 4.74 22.75 42.45
CA LEU A 681 4.79 21.93 41.23
C LEU A 681 5.40 20.55 41.49
N GLU A 682 4.55 19.52 41.54
CA GLU A 682 4.93 18.13 41.28
C GLU A 682 4.33 17.73 39.92
N GLY A 683 5.20 17.48 38.93
CA GLY A 683 4.81 17.35 37.53
C GLY A 683 4.77 15.91 37.03
N TRP A 684 3.59 15.41 36.69
CA TRP A 684 3.42 14.16 35.93
C TRP A 684 3.20 14.46 34.44
N MET A 685 4.14 14.02 33.60
CA MET A 685 4.02 14.13 32.14
C MET A 685 3.13 13.01 31.59
N LYS A 686 2.05 13.36 30.88
CA LYS A 686 1.31 12.41 30.04
C LYS A 686 1.94 12.35 28.65
N GLN A 687 2.33 11.15 28.24
CA GLN A 687 2.75 10.85 26.87
C GLN A 687 1.50 10.57 26.00
N PRO A 688 1.45 11.04 24.73
CA PRO A 688 0.39 10.65 23.80
C PRO A 688 0.38 9.14 23.52
N ARG A 689 -0.78 8.63 23.08
CA ARG A 689 -0.94 7.26 22.57
C ARG A 689 -0.39 7.12 21.14
#